data_AF-A0A6A2XWM3-F1
#
_entry.id   AF-A0A6A2XWM3-F1
#
_cell.length_a   1.000
_cell.length_b   1.000
_cell.length_c   1.000
_cell.angle_alpha   90.00
_cell.angle_beta   90.00
_cell.angle_gamma   90.00
#
_symmetry.space_group_name_H-M   'P 1'
#
loop_
_entity.id
_entity.type
_entity.pdbx_description
1 polymer ?
#
loop_
_entity_poly.entity_id
_entity_poly.type
_entity_poly.pdbx_seq_one_letter_code
_entity_poly.pdbx_strand_id
1 'polypeptide(L)'
;MDSDLISDMDSDLILDLDSDLALFTGSSAVCSGPTGLDGGCMVLGNLHNLDLLDGVGRSGGPNVTSRIGSGYPYRSVGVTLNLHKAPLTSAARLLGCAAHELMQALSTHRIPAAKDNIAKKSTLQQAIDTRDALAKFIYASLFDWLVEQINKSLEVGKRCVDRSISILDIYGFESFKKNSFEQFCINYANERLQQHFIRHLFKLEQEEYELDGIDWAKVDFEDNQVCLDLFEKKPLGILSLLDEESNFQNATDFTLANKLKQHLHSNSYFKGDRGRAFGVRHFAREVLYDTNGFLEKNRDPLNSGLVQLLSSCSGQLLQSFAKKMLDQSLKPAISSDAPEQSVVKKFKGQLFELMHQLENTTPHFIRCIKPNCKQVSDKYEEDVVLQQLRYCGVLEVVRISKSGYPTRMTHQEFAERYWFLLSETNASHDPLSISVALLKQFNVLPEMYQVGYTKLFLRTGQIGALEHKRKQVLRGVIGVQKYFRGHRARCLFLELNKGAKNIQSFVCGESIRRKYGIEANRCSAFAPQLVDEQLASVIYLQSVIRGWLVRRHFDNIHNSKQLNHLSIKSKRKTGRKLSEAKVFPTVDMETPHEQQIQVVPSVMSELQRRVLKAEATLGQKEQENTTLREQLQQYEARWLDYEAKMKSMEDMWQKQMASLQTSLAAARKSLAADSTAGQLGRADVVSPRHYDSEDNVSMGSRTPGVKTPVGVRENGSLNAVGNLLKEFDQRKQAFDDDAKSLVETGTAQPVSDVNPDDELRRLKRRFETWKKDFKMRLKETKARLHKRGHQESDRTRRKWWEKLGSRS
;
A
#
# COMPACT_ATOMS: atom_id res chain seq x y z
N MET A 1 29.02 -3.86 -1.14
CA MET A 1 28.57 -2.46 -0.98
C MET A 1 27.54 -2.13 -2.05
N ASP A 2 26.42 -2.84 -2.04
CA ASP A 2 25.20 -2.53 -2.79
C ASP A 2 24.04 -3.16 -2.02
N SER A 3 23.83 -2.66 -0.80
CA SER A 3 22.77 -3.07 0.13
C SER A 3 22.06 -1.88 0.79
N ASP A 4 22.38 -0.64 0.40
CA ASP A 4 21.97 0.57 1.11
C ASP A 4 21.11 1.54 0.27
N LEU A 5 20.39 1.03 -0.75
CA LEU A 5 19.49 1.86 -1.57
C LEU A 5 18.09 1.26 -1.79
N ILE A 6 17.70 0.27 -0.97
CA ILE A 6 16.31 -0.20 -0.82
C ILE A 6 16.00 -0.24 0.68
N SER A 7 16.14 0.89 1.37
CA SER A 7 15.75 1.00 2.79
C SER A 7 14.91 2.24 3.11
N ASP A 8 14.57 3.07 2.12
CA ASP A 8 13.77 4.28 2.32
C ASP A 8 12.73 4.42 1.20
N MET A 9 11.74 3.53 1.19
CA MET A 9 10.37 3.78 0.74
C MET A 9 9.53 2.53 1.05
N ASP A 10 8.50 2.75 1.87
CA ASP A 10 7.39 1.86 2.24
C ASP A 10 7.71 0.71 3.21
N SER A 11 7.77 1.05 4.49
CA SER A 11 7.67 0.14 5.64
C SER A 11 6.46 0.48 6.52
N ASP A 12 5.31 0.81 5.92
CA ASP A 12 4.05 1.10 6.63
C ASP A 12 2.84 0.42 5.97
N LEU A 13 2.97 -0.86 5.59
CA LEU A 13 1.84 -1.64 5.04
C LEU A 13 1.98 -3.14 5.25
N ILE A 14 2.45 -3.57 6.43
CA ILE A 14 2.34 -4.96 6.88
C ILE A 14 2.13 -4.90 8.38
N LEU A 15 0.88 -5.02 8.84
CA LEU A 15 0.46 -5.66 10.10
C LEU A 15 -1.08 -5.66 10.14
N ASP A 16 -1.61 -6.80 10.62
CA ASP A 16 -3.01 -7.12 10.94
C ASP A 16 -3.97 -7.51 9.80
N LEU A 17 -3.85 -8.78 9.38
CA LEU A 17 -4.96 -9.56 8.82
C LEU A 17 -5.12 -10.96 9.47
N ASP A 18 -4.45 -11.22 10.60
CA ASP A 18 -4.40 -12.57 11.21
C ASP A 18 -5.05 -12.65 12.62
N SER A 19 -5.85 -11.65 13.00
CA SER A 19 -6.54 -11.60 14.30
C SER A 19 -8.08 -11.53 14.21
N ASP A 20 -8.67 -11.42 13.02
CA ASP A 20 -10.12 -11.29 12.87
C ASP A 20 -10.89 -12.60 12.60
N LEU A 21 -10.22 -13.74 12.45
CA LEU A 21 -10.91 -15.03 12.25
C LEU A 21 -11.29 -15.78 13.54
N ALA A 22 -10.85 -15.31 14.71
CA ALA A 22 -11.06 -16.00 15.99
C ALA A 22 -12.06 -15.33 16.95
N LEU A 23 -12.71 -14.22 16.56
CA LEU A 23 -13.66 -13.49 17.42
C LEU A 23 -15.14 -13.61 17.02
N PHE A 24 -15.47 -14.38 15.97
CA PHE A 24 -16.85 -14.56 15.51
C PHE A 24 -17.63 -15.70 16.21
N THR A 25 -17.10 -16.25 17.30
CA THR A 25 -17.78 -17.23 18.16
C THR A 25 -17.92 -16.72 19.60
N GLY A 26 -18.44 -15.51 19.78
CA GLY A 26 -18.98 -15.13 21.09
C GLY A 26 -18.84 -13.66 21.47
N SER A 27 -19.77 -12.83 21.01
CA SER A 27 -20.49 -11.88 21.87
C SER A 27 -21.52 -11.11 21.03
N SER A 28 -22.72 -11.01 21.58
CA SER A 28 -23.78 -10.16 21.06
C SER A 28 -23.36 -8.70 21.24
N ALA A 29 -22.94 -8.04 20.16
CA ALA A 29 -22.83 -6.58 20.11
C ALA A 29 -23.54 -6.08 18.85
N VAL A 30 -24.60 -5.32 19.07
CA VAL A 30 -25.47 -4.72 18.05
C VAL A 30 -24.74 -3.55 17.39
N CYS A 31 -24.37 -3.72 16.11
CA CYS A 31 -23.99 -2.61 15.22
C CYS A 31 -25.03 -2.54 14.11
N SER A 32 -25.88 -1.51 14.15
CA SER A 32 -26.94 -1.25 13.18
C SER A 32 -26.45 -0.30 12.07
N GLY A 33 -26.20 -0.83 10.87
CA GLY A 33 -25.91 -0.06 9.65
C GLY A 33 -26.54 -0.70 8.40
N PRO A 34 -26.91 0.07 7.35
CA PRO A 34 -27.61 -0.46 6.19
C PRO A 34 -26.61 -0.81 5.08
N THR A 35 -25.83 -1.88 5.25
CA THR A 35 -25.01 -2.44 4.18
C THR A 35 -25.15 -3.96 4.18
N GLY A 36 -25.60 -4.54 3.06
CA GLY A 36 -25.92 -5.98 2.92
C GLY A 36 -24.76 -6.96 3.15
N LEU A 37 -23.59 -6.49 3.56
CA LEU A 37 -22.44 -7.30 3.97
C LEU A 37 -22.67 -7.96 5.35
N ASP A 38 -23.38 -7.30 6.27
CA ASP A 38 -23.69 -7.85 7.61
C ASP A 38 -24.57 -9.11 7.54
N GLY A 39 -25.36 -9.24 6.48
CA GLY A 39 -26.21 -10.40 6.23
C GLY A 39 -25.42 -11.67 5.89
N GLY A 40 -24.31 -11.57 5.16
CA GLY A 40 -23.57 -12.73 4.65
C GLY A 40 -22.92 -13.59 5.75
N CYS A 41 -22.25 -12.95 6.71
CA CYS A 41 -21.65 -13.66 7.85
C CYS A 41 -22.72 -14.27 8.77
N MET A 42 -23.84 -13.57 8.97
CA MET A 42 -24.98 -14.10 9.72
C MET A 42 -25.67 -15.28 8.99
N VAL A 43 -25.72 -15.29 7.66
CA VAL A 43 -26.24 -16.43 6.87
C VAL A 43 -25.39 -17.67 7.10
N LEU A 44 -24.06 -17.56 7.00
CA LEU A 44 -23.15 -18.69 7.15
C LEU A 44 -23.19 -19.25 8.58
N GLY A 45 -23.21 -18.39 9.59
CA GLY A 45 -23.36 -18.82 11.00
C GLY A 45 -24.71 -19.52 11.26
N ASN A 46 -25.80 -19.01 10.70
CA ASN A 46 -27.12 -19.63 10.85
C ASN A 46 -27.29 -20.92 10.03
N LEU A 47 -26.63 -21.02 8.87
CA LEU A 47 -26.57 -22.26 8.10
C LEU A 47 -25.77 -23.34 8.86
N HIS A 48 -24.65 -22.97 9.50
CA HIS A 48 -23.85 -23.91 10.29
C HIS A 48 -24.59 -24.41 11.54
N ASN A 49 -25.36 -23.54 12.20
CA ASN A 49 -26.19 -23.85 13.37
C ASN A 49 -27.50 -24.61 13.03
N LEU A 50 -27.71 -25.04 11.78
CA LEU A 50 -28.78 -25.98 11.44
C LEU A 50 -28.40 -27.37 11.92
N ASP A 51 -28.79 -27.70 13.15
CA ASP A 51 -28.77 -29.08 13.65
C ASP A 51 -29.84 -29.90 12.91
N LEU A 52 -29.38 -30.85 12.09
CA LEU A 52 -30.22 -31.83 11.42
C LEU A 52 -30.31 -33.08 12.31
N LEU A 53 -31.46 -33.27 12.98
CA LEU A 53 -31.69 -34.43 13.87
C LEU A 53 -32.52 -35.52 13.18
N ASP A 54 -32.21 -36.78 13.51
CA ASP A 54 -33.01 -37.94 13.08
C ASP A 54 -34.28 -38.06 13.93
N GLY A 55 -35.45 -37.86 13.30
CA GLY A 55 -36.74 -37.92 13.97
C GLY A 55 -37.27 -39.35 14.05
N VAL A 56 -36.81 -40.16 15.01
CA VAL A 56 -37.49 -41.42 15.36
C VAL A 56 -38.63 -41.12 16.35
N GLY A 57 -39.79 -40.73 15.82
CA GLY A 57 -41.01 -40.59 16.61
C GLY A 57 -41.56 -41.97 17.01
N ARG A 58 -41.45 -42.33 18.30
CA ARG A 58 -42.25 -43.40 18.91
C ARG A 58 -43.71 -42.94 18.93
N SER A 59 -44.55 -43.40 17.99
CA SER A 59 -45.99 -43.46 18.22
C SER A 59 -46.31 -44.75 18.97
N GLY A 60 -46.75 -44.62 20.22
CA GLY A 60 -47.45 -45.70 20.93
C GLY A 60 -48.75 -46.03 20.21
N GLY A 61 -49.08 -47.33 20.10
CA GLY A 61 -50.28 -47.86 19.43
C GLY A 61 -51.60 -47.61 20.19
N PRO A 62 -52.71 -48.30 19.87
CA PRO A 62 -52.86 -49.48 19.00
C PRO A 62 -53.99 -49.38 17.94
N ASN A 63 -54.14 -50.47 17.16
CA ASN A 63 -55.21 -50.81 16.20
C ASN A 63 -55.10 -50.24 14.78
N VAL A 64 -54.61 -51.03 13.83
CA VAL A 64 -55.36 -51.42 12.62
C VAL A 64 -54.86 -52.79 12.13
N THR A 65 -55.84 -53.65 11.84
CA THR A 65 -55.78 -55.02 11.36
C THR A 65 -55.07 -55.19 10.01
N SER A 66 -54.46 -56.37 9.85
CA SER A 66 -53.83 -56.89 8.65
C SER A 66 -54.76 -56.95 7.43
N ARG A 67 -54.34 -56.39 6.31
CA ARG A 67 -54.68 -56.90 4.96
C ARG A 67 -53.40 -57.11 4.17
N ILE A 68 -53.23 -58.36 3.74
CA ILE A 68 -52.13 -58.85 2.92
C ILE A 68 -52.33 -58.30 1.50
N GLY A 69 -51.31 -57.60 1.00
CA GLY A 69 -51.13 -57.24 -0.40
C GLY A 69 -49.64 -57.42 -0.74
N SER A 70 -49.36 -58.30 -1.68
CA SER A 70 -48.02 -58.70 -2.12
C SER A 70 -47.20 -57.52 -2.66
N GLY A 71 -46.09 -57.20 -1.98
CA GLY A 71 -45.08 -56.24 -2.45
C GLY A 71 -43.94 -56.15 -1.42
N TYR A 72 -42.71 -56.39 -1.86
CA TYR A 72 -41.47 -56.42 -1.08
C TYR A 72 -41.35 -55.35 0.03
N PRO A 73 -40.91 -55.70 1.26
CA PRO A 73 -40.79 -54.74 2.35
C PRO A 73 -39.40 -54.09 2.33
N TYR A 74 -39.18 -53.07 1.51
CA TYR A 74 -38.16 -52.07 1.84
C TYR A 74 -38.85 -50.94 2.59
N ARG A 75 -38.73 -50.94 3.92
CA ARG A 75 -38.99 -49.75 4.74
C ARG A 75 -38.02 -48.66 4.28
N SER A 76 -38.49 -47.77 3.41
CA SER A 76 -37.88 -46.46 3.22
C SER A 76 -38.02 -45.71 4.54
N VAL A 77 -36.95 -45.70 5.34
CA VAL A 77 -36.84 -44.84 6.52
C VAL A 77 -36.63 -43.42 5.99
N GLY A 78 -37.72 -42.78 5.57
CA GLY A 78 -37.72 -41.38 5.19
C GLY A 78 -37.62 -40.52 6.44
N VAL A 79 -36.43 -39.99 6.72
CA VAL A 79 -36.18 -39.07 7.83
C VAL A 79 -37.09 -37.85 7.67
N THR A 80 -37.85 -37.53 8.72
CA THR A 80 -38.49 -36.22 8.87
C THR A 80 -37.50 -35.38 9.64
N LEU A 81 -36.75 -34.51 8.94
CA LEU A 81 -35.78 -33.62 9.57
C LEU A 81 -36.53 -32.65 10.48
N ASN A 82 -36.44 -32.84 11.80
CA ASN A 82 -36.87 -31.84 12.78
C ASN A 82 -35.80 -30.74 12.81
N LEU A 83 -35.79 -29.88 11.80
CA LEU A 83 -34.97 -28.68 11.82
C LEU A 83 -35.42 -27.80 12.98
N HIS A 84 -34.50 -27.31 13.80
CA HIS A 84 -34.82 -26.21 14.71
C HIS A 84 -35.42 -25.06 13.88
N LYS A 85 -36.69 -24.72 14.16
CA LYS A 85 -37.42 -23.71 13.38
C LYS A 85 -36.71 -22.35 13.39
N ALA A 86 -36.07 -21.97 14.51
CA ALA A 86 -35.48 -20.65 14.67
C ALA A 86 -34.24 -20.39 13.78
N PRO A 87 -33.20 -21.25 13.73
CA PRO A 87 -32.07 -21.11 12.79
C PRO A 87 -32.49 -21.14 11.33
N LEU A 88 -33.39 -22.05 10.96
CA LEU A 88 -33.89 -22.17 9.59
C LEU A 88 -34.65 -20.92 9.14
N THR A 89 -35.57 -20.43 9.96
CA THR A 89 -36.31 -19.19 9.66
C THR A 89 -35.37 -17.99 9.58
N SER A 90 -34.34 -17.94 10.41
CA SER A 90 -33.34 -16.87 10.38
C SER A 90 -32.50 -16.91 9.10
N ALA A 91 -31.98 -18.08 8.72
CA ALA A 91 -31.23 -18.28 7.49
C ALA A 91 -32.06 -17.96 6.25
N ALA A 92 -33.30 -18.46 6.18
CA ALA A 92 -34.23 -18.20 5.07
C ALA A 92 -34.54 -16.70 4.92
N ARG A 93 -34.77 -16.00 6.03
CA ARG A 93 -35.00 -14.54 6.04
C ARG A 93 -33.80 -13.77 5.51
N LEU A 94 -32.58 -14.14 5.91
CA LEU A 94 -31.36 -13.46 5.46
C LEU A 94 -31.03 -13.77 3.99
N LEU A 95 -31.32 -15.00 3.54
CA LEU A 95 -31.20 -15.39 2.13
C LEU A 95 -32.31 -14.79 1.25
N GLY A 96 -33.40 -14.31 1.85
CA GLY A 96 -34.56 -13.78 1.12
C GLY A 96 -35.39 -14.86 0.44
N CYS A 97 -35.49 -16.06 1.01
CA CYS A 97 -36.34 -17.16 0.53
C CYS A 97 -37.32 -17.62 1.59
N ALA A 98 -38.35 -18.39 1.19
CA ALA A 98 -39.28 -18.94 2.16
C ALA A 98 -38.65 -20.14 2.91
N ALA A 99 -38.86 -20.22 4.22
CA ALA A 99 -38.26 -21.27 5.05
C ALA A 99 -38.63 -22.70 4.62
N HIS A 100 -39.82 -22.87 4.02
CA HIS A 100 -40.28 -24.16 3.50
C HIS A 100 -39.54 -24.56 2.21
N GLU A 101 -39.19 -23.60 1.34
CA GLU A 101 -38.42 -23.84 0.12
C GLU A 101 -36.98 -24.22 0.45
N LEU A 102 -36.35 -23.52 1.40
CA LEU A 102 -35.03 -23.86 1.90
C LEU A 102 -35.01 -25.25 2.54
N MET A 103 -36.02 -25.57 3.36
CA MET A 103 -36.18 -26.91 3.94
C MET A 103 -36.31 -27.99 2.86
N GLN A 104 -37.13 -27.75 1.83
CA GLN A 104 -37.34 -28.70 0.75
C GLN A 104 -36.06 -28.92 -0.07
N ALA A 105 -35.32 -27.85 -0.36
CA ALA A 105 -34.07 -27.93 -1.12
C ALA A 105 -32.97 -28.70 -0.37
N LEU A 106 -32.92 -28.59 0.97
CA LEU A 106 -31.95 -29.32 1.79
C LEU A 106 -32.35 -30.79 2.04
N SER A 107 -33.66 -31.09 2.02
CA SER A 107 -34.18 -32.42 2.40
C SER A 107 -34.55 -33.32 1.22
N THR A 108 -34.57 -32.80 -0.01
CA THR A 108 -34.93 -33.56 -1.21
C THR A 108 -33.86 -33.43 -2.29
N HIS A 109 -33.56 -34.55 -2.97
CA HIS A 109 -32.80 -34.54 -4.21
C HIS A 109 -33.70 -34.99 -5.36
N ARG A 110 -33.56 -34.35 -6.52
CA ARG A 110 -34.30 -34.71 -7.73
C ARG A 110 -33.48 -35.72 -8.52
N ILE A 111 -34.06 -36.87 -8.79
CA ILE A 111 -33.48 -37.85 -9.72
C ILE A 111 -34.15 -37.62 -11.09
N PRO A 112 -33.38 -37.30 -12.14
CA PRO A 112 -33.94 -37.19 -13.47
C PRO A 112 -34.42 -38.58 -13.93
N ALA A 113 -35.73 -38.75 -14.08
CA ALA A 113 -36.32 -39.90 -14.76
C ALA A 113 -36.92 -39.44 -16.10
N ALA A 114 -36.93 -40.33 -17.10
CA ALA A 114 -37.08 -40.03 -18.52
C ALA A 114 -38.25 -39.13 -18.96
N LYS A 115 -39.26 -38.87 -18.10
CA LYS A 115 -40.35 -37.92 -18.34
C LYS A 115 -40.75 -37.05 -17.13
N ASP A 116 -40.33 -37.39 -15.91
CA ASP A 116 -40.65 -36.66 -14.68
C ASP A 116 -39.46 -36.65 -13.71
N ASN A 117 -39.21 -35.52 -13.05
CA ASN A 117 -38.22 -35.44 -11.99
C ASN A 117 -38.81 -36.00 -10.69
N ILE A 118 -38.33 -37.15 -10.24
CA ILE A 118 -38.81 -37.76 -8.99
C ILE A 118 -38.04 -37.13 -7.82
N ALA A 119 -38.76 -36.44 -6.93
CA ALA A 119 -38.20 -35.91 -5.69
C ALA A 119 -38.09 -37.03 -4.66
N LYS A 120 -36.86 -37.44 -4.33
CA LYS A 120 -36.56 -38.44 -3.30
C LYS A 120 -36.05 -37.74 -2.05
N LYS A 121 -36.50 -38.20 -0.87
CA LYS A 121 -35.99 -37.71 0.42
C LYS A 121 -34.50 -38.09 0.55
N SER A 122 -33.68 -37.11 0.90
CA SER A 122 -32.25 -37.29 1.14
C SER A 122 -32.00 -37.98 2.48
N THR A 123 -30.89 -38.71 2.59
CA THR A 123 -30.42 -39.22 3.89
C THR A 123 -29.92 -38.06 4.77
N LEU A 124 -29.76 -38.31 6.07
CA LEU A 124 -29.24 -37.31 6.99
C LEU A 124 -27.87 -36.76 6.53
N GLN A 125 -26.96 -37.65 6.16
CA GLN A 125 -25.64 -37.26 5.67
C GLN A 125 -25.74 -36.41 4.39
N GLN A 126 -26.54 -36.84 3.41
CA GLN A 126 -26.75 -36.07 2.17
C GLN A 126 -27.34 -34.68 2.43
N ALA A 127 -28.21 -34.52 3.43
CA ALA A 127 -28.77 -33.22 3.80
C ALA A 127 -27.71 -32.30 4.44
N ILE A 128 -26.82 -32.85 5.27
CA ILE A 128 -25.66 -32.13 5.83
C ILE A 128 -24.72 -31.69 4.70
N ASP A 129 -24.38 -32.61 3.79
CA ASP A 129 -23.48 -32.33 2.67
C ASP A 129 -24.07 -31.24 1.75
N THR A 130 -25.38 -31.30 1.49
CA THR A 130 -26.12 -30.30 0.70
C THR A 130 -26.12 -28.91 1.36
N ARG A 131 -26.28 -28.86 2.69
CA ARG A 131 -26.20 -27.62 3.48
C ARG A 131 -24.80 -27.02 3.40
N ASP A 132 -23.77 -27.84 3.56
CA ASP A 132 -22.39 -27.38 3.53
C ASP A 132 -21.96 -26.95 2.13
N ALA A 133 -22.44 -27.64 1.08
CA ALA A 133 -22.26 -27.23 -0.31
C ALA A 133 -22.89 -25.86 -0.59
N LEU A 134 -24.11 -25.61 -0.09
CA LEU A 134 -24.76 -24.30 -0.21
C LEU A 134 -23.94 -23.20 0.46
N ALA A 135 -23.43 -23.44 1.66
CA ALA A 135 -22.60 -22.47 2.39
C ALA A 135 -21.29 -22.17 1.65
N LYS A 136 -20.58 -23.21 1.18
CA LYS A 136 -19.35 -23.07 0.38
C LYS A 136 -19.59 -22.25 -0.89
N PHE A 137 -20.69 -22.51 -1.60
CA PHE A 137 -21.03 -21.79 -2.82
C PHE A 137 -21.27 -20.29 -2.58
N ILE A 138 -22.06 -19.95 -1.56
CA ILE A 138 -22.35 -18.56 -1.20
C ILE A 138 -21.06 -17.84 -0.85
N TYR A 139 -20.20 -18.48 -0.03
CA TYR A 139 -18.92 -17.89 0.36
C TYR A 139 -17.99 -17.67 -0.83
N ALA A 140 -17.79 -18.69 -1.68
CA ALA A 140 -16.95 -18.59 -2.86
C ALA A 140 -17.44 -17.50 -3.83
N SER A 141 -18.75 -17.46 -4.09
CA SER A 141 -19.34 -16.45 -4.99
C SER A 141 -19.23 -15.04 -4.43
N LEU A 142 -19.38 -14.87 -3.11
CA LEU A 142 -19.19 -13.60 -2.44
C LEU A 142 -17.73 -13.15 -2.52
N PHE A 143 -16.78 -14.06 -2.28
CA PHE A 143 -15.36 -13.79 -2.41
C PHE A 143 -15.00 -13.32 -3.83
N ASP A 144 -15.44 -14.06 -4.86
CA ASP A 144 -15.23 -13.68 -6.26
C ASP A 144 -15.82 -12.31 -6.58
N TRP A 145 -17.01 -12.01 -6.07
CA TRP A 145 -17.65 -10.70 -6.24
C TRP A 145 -16.86 -9.58 -5.56
N LEU A 146 -16.33 -9.81 -4.35
CA LEU A 146 -15.49 -8.84 -3.64
C LEU A 146 -14.21 -8.54 -4.43
N VAL A 147 -13.54 -9.58 -4.92
CA VAL A 147 -12.35 -9.43 -5.78
C VAL A 147 -12.70 -8.65 -7.04
N GLU A 148 -13.85 -8.91 -7.66
CA GLU A 148 -14.32 -8.15 -8.83
C GLU A 148 -14.56 -6.66 -8.51
N GLN A 149 -15.13 -6.34 -7.35
CA GLN A 149 -15.33 -4.94 -6.93
C GLN A 149 -14.00 -4.23 -6.66
N ILE A 150 -13.07 -4.90 -5.97
CA ILE A 150 -11.73 -4.38 -5.72
C ILE A 150 -11.03 -4.08 -7.06
N ASN A 151 -11.05 -5.03 -7.99
CA ASN A 151 -10.43 -4.86 -9.30
C ASN A 151 -11.04 -3.70 -10.10
N LYS A 152 -12.37 -3.53 -10.06
CA LYS A 152 -13.04 -2.36 -10.69
C LYS A 152 -12.63 -1.03 -10.07
N SER A 153 -12.37 -1.00 -8.76
CA SER A 153 -11.91 0.21 -8.07
C SER A 153 -10.45 0.56 -8.36
N LEU A 154 -9.62 -0.46 -8.64
CA LEU A 154 -8.20 -0.33 -8.94
C LEU A 154 -7.90 -0.23 -10.44
N GLU A 155 -8.91 -0.38 -11.31
CA GLU A 155 -8.73 -0.33 -12.77
C GLU A 155 -8.26 1.07 -13.20
N VAL A 156 -6.97 1.16 -13.49
CA VAL A 156 -6.41 2.30 -14.22
C VAL A 156 -6.91 2.12 -15.66
N GLY A 157 -7.74 3.03 -16.17
CA GLY A 157 -8.33 2.93 -17.52
C GLY A 157 -7.29 2.77 -18.65
N LYS A 158 -7.67 2.89 -19.92
CA LYS A 158 -6.84 2.64 -21.14
C LYS A 158 -5.47 3.38 -21.29
N ARG A 159 -4.84 3.91 -20.24
CA ARG A 159 -3.43 4.26 -20.22
C ARG A 159 -2.63 2.96 -20.32
N CYS A 160 -1.98 2.78 -21.46
CA CYS A 160 -1.10 1.65 -21.76
C CYS A 160 -0.08 1.51 -20.63
N VAL A 161 -0.19 0.45 -19.83
CA VAL A 161 0.83 0.08 -18.86
C VAL A 161 1.79 -0.84 -19.60
N ASP A 162 2.81 -0.29 -20.25
CA ASP A 162 3.78 -1.07 -21.05
C ASP A 162 4.55 -2.10 -20.19
N ARG A 163 4.51 -1.97 -18.84
CA ARG A 163 5.19 -2.86 -17.89
C ARG A 163 4.37 -3.03 -16.61
N SER A 164 4.19 -4.27 -16.17
CA SER A 164 3.57 -4.59 -14.89
C SER A 164 4.58 -5.24 -13.94
N ILE A 165 4.37 -5.07 -12.64
CA ILE A 165 5.03 -5.83 -11.58
C ILE A 165 3.93 -6.62 -10.88
N SER A 166 4.04 -7.94 -10.92
CA SER A 166 3.10 -8.85 -10.30
C SER A 166 3.73 -9.44 -9.04
N ILE A 167 3.01 -9.39 -7.92
CA ILE A 167 3.43 -10.00 -6.66
C ILE A 167 2.55 -11.22 -6.43
N LEU A 168 3.17 -12.39 -6.32
CA LEU A 168 2.48 -13.65 -6.04
C LEU A 168 2.72 -14.02 -4.58
N ASP A 169 1.66 -13.92 -3.78
CA ASP A 169 1.63 -14.40 -2.40
C ASP A 169 0.79 -15.68 -2.33
N ILE A 170 1.41 -16.77 -1.90
CA ILE A 170 0.80 -18.11 -1.89
C ILE A 170 1.20 -18.86 -0.63
N TYR A 171 0.31 -19.76 -0.20
CA TYR A 171 0.56 -20.64 0.93
C TYR A 171 1.84 -21.45 0.73
N GLY A 172 2.70 -21.46 1.75
CA GLY A 172 3.88 -22.31 1.78
C GLY A 172 3.55 -23.79 1.94
N PHE A 173 4.58 -24.62 1.85
CA PHE A 173 4.46 -26.06 2.06
C PHE A 173 3.88 -26.41 3.45
N GLU A 174 2.86 -27.27 3.48
CA GLU A 174 2.16 -27.67 4.71
C GLU A 174 2.38 -29.14 5.06
N SER A 175 2.64 -29.42 6.33
CA SER A 175 2.75 -30.79 6.83
C SER A 175 2.30 -30.86 8.28
N PHE A 176 1.09 -31.38 8.47
CA PHE A 176 0.47 -31.61 9.77
C PHE A 176 0.53 -33.08 10.18
N LYS A 177 0.08 -33.36 11.42
CA LYS A 177 -0.04 -34.74 11.93
C LYS A 177 -1.05 -35.57 11.13
N LYS A 178 -2.09 -34.92 10.59
CA LYS A 178 -3.08 -35.50 9.68
C LYS A 178 -3.23 -34.54 8.50
N ASN A 179 -2.86 -34.98 7.31
CA ASN A 179 -2.98 -34.19 6.08
C ASN A 179 -4.14 -34.72 5.26
N SER A 180 -5.01 -33.83 4.80
CA SER A 180 -6.15 -34.19 3.96
C SER A 180 -5.96 -33.66 2.53
N PHE A 181 -7.05 -33.62 1.78
CA PHE A 181 -7.10 -33.19 0.39
C PHE A 181 -6.60 -31.75 0.19
N GLU A 182 -6.86 -30.86 1.15
CA GLU A 182 -6.45 -29.46 1.11
C GLU A 182 -4.92 -29.33 1.11
N GLN A 183 -4.24 -29.99 2.06
CA GLN A 183 -2.77 -30.02 2.11
C GLN A 183 -2.18 -30.67 0.85
N PHE A 184 -2.85 -31.69 0.30
CA PHE A 184 -2.43 -32.32 -0.94
C PHE A 184 -2.42 -31.33 -2.11
N CYS A 185 -3.47 -30.51 -2.26
CA CYS A 185 -3.54 -29.46 -3.28
C CYS A 185 -2.49 -28.35 -3.06
N ILE A 186 -2.33 -27.89 -1.81
CA ILE A 186 -1.33 -26.88 -1.45
C ILE A 186 0.09 -27.36 -1.77
N ASN A 187 0.42 -28.60 -1.38
CA ASN A 187 1.75 -29.16 -1.61
C ASN A 187 2.00 -29.46 -3.09
N TYR A 188 0.98 -29.86 -3.85
CA TYR A 188 1.09 -29.99 -5.31
C TYR A 188 1.41 -28.64 -5.98
N ALA A 189 0.72 -27.56 -5.61
CA ALA A 189 1.03 -26.22 -6.14
C ALA A 189 2.44 -25.76 -5.77
N ASN A 190 2.87 -26.01 -4.53
CA ASN A 190 4.24 -25.72 -4.10
C ASN A 190 5.28 -26.53 -4.89
N GLU A 191 5.02 -27.80 -5.17
CA GLU A 191 5.90 -28.63 -6.01
C GLU A 191 6.05 -28.06 -7.42
N ARG A 192 4.95 -27.57 -8.01
CA ARG A 192 4.94 -26.96 -9.35
C ARG A 192 5.70 -25.63 -9.37
N LEU A 193 5.49 -24.77 -8.38
CA LEU A 193 6.23 -23.52 -8.23
C LEU A 193 7.71 -23.75 -7.93
N GLN A 194 8.04 -24.79 -7.17
CA GLN A 194 9.42 -25.20 -6.93
C GLN A 194 10.10 -25.65 -8.23
N GLN A 195 9.41 -26.34 -9.13
CA GLN A 195 9.96 -26.66 -10.45
C GLN A 195 10.27 -25.39 -11.23
N HIS A 196 9.36 -24.42 -11.24
CA HIS A 196 9.57 -23.17 -11.98
C HIS A 196 10.75 -22.39 -11.42
N PHE A 197 10.90 -22.36 -10.09
CA PHE A 197 12.09 -21.85 -9.44
C PHE A 197 13.36 -22.60 -9.89
N ILE A 198 13.33 -23.94 -9.89
CA ILE A 198 14.46 -24.76 -10.32
C ILE A 198 14.81 -24.49 -11.79
N ARG A 199 13.81 -24.39 -12.65
CA ARG A 199 13.99 -24.13 -14.08
C ARG A 199 14.63 -22.77 -14.33
N HIS A 200 14.14 -21.71 -13.69
CA HIS A 200 14.63 -20.35 -13.92
C HIS A 200 15.99 -20.09 -13.31
N LEU A 201 16.25 -20.63 -12.13
CA LEU A 201 17.50 -20.37 -11.42
C LEU A 201 18.62 -21.36 -11.79
N PHE A 202 18.27 -22.58 -12.18
CA PHE A 202 19.24 -23.61 -12.53
C PHE A 202 19.26 -23.85 -14.02
N LYS A 203 18.23 -24.50 -14.57
CA LYS A 203 18.26 -25.03 -15.96
C LYS A 203 18.54 -23.96 -17.01
N LEU A 204 17.78 -22.85 -16.98
CA LEU A 204 17.93 -21.77 -17.97
C LEU A 204 19.27 -21.04 -17.85
N GLU A 205 19.85 -20.94 -16.65
CA GLU A 205 21.17 -20.35 -16.44
C GLU A 205 22.28 -21.22 -17.06
N GLN A 206 22.20 -22.54 -16.86
CA GLN A 206 23.15 -23.48 -17.45
C GLN A 206 23.05 -23.50 -18.98
N GLU A 207 21.83 -23.56 -19.51
CA GLU A 207 21.54 -23.51 -20.94
C GLU A 207 22.07 -22.21 -21.57
N GLU A 208 21.90 -21.06 -20.89
CA GLU A 208 22.41 -19.78 -21.37
C GLU A 208 23.94 -19.73 -21.43
N TYR A 209 24.63 -20.25 -20.43
CA TYR A 209 26.10 -20.31 -20.42
C TYR A 209 26.64 -21.25 -21.50
N GLU A 210 25.99 -22.39 -21.73
CA GLU A 210 26.35 -23.31 -22.80
C GLU A 210 26.13 -22.70 -24.19
N LEU A 211 25.00 -22.03 -24.40
CA LEU A 211 24.67 -21.37 -25.66
C LEU A 211 25.63 -20.22 -25.99
N ASP A 212 26.05 -19.44 -24.99
CA ASP A 212 26.96 -18.30 -25.19
C ASP A 212 28.45 -18.66 -25.08
N GLY A 213 28.77 -19.96 -24.94
CA GLY A 213 30.13 -20.48 -24.96
C GLY A 213 30.98 -20.15 -23.73
N ILE A 214 30.35 -19.96 -22.57
CA ILE A 214 31.04 -19.62 -21.32
C ILE A 214 31.66 -20.89 -20.73
N ASP A 215 32.93 -20.81 -20.34
CA ASP A 215 33.59 -21.87 -19.59
C ASP A 215 33.12 -21.82 -18.12
N TRP A 216 32.23 -22.73 -17.75
CA TRP A 216 31.64 -22.80 -16.41
C TRP A 216 31.52 -24.25 -15.92
N ALA A 217 31.67 -24.45 -14.61
CA ALA A 217 31.57 -25.78 -14.00
C ALA A 217 30.11 -26.16 -13.76
N LYS A 218 29.64 -27.26 -14.38
CA LYS A 218 28.26 -27.74 -14.17
C LYS A 218 27.98 -27.98 -12.70
N VAL A 219 26.92 -27.36 -12.20
CA VAL A 219 26.48 -27.51 -10.81
C VAL A 219 25.32 -28.49 -10.76
N ASP A 220 25.53 -29.61 -10.08
CA ASP A 220 24.48 -30.58 -9.83
C ASP A 220 23.43 -30.00 -8.87
N PHE A 221 22.16 -30.11 -9.27
CA PHE A 221 21.00 -29.73 -8.48
C PHE A 221 19.96 -30.87 -8.50
N GLU A 222 19.12 -30.91 -7.47
CA GLU A 222 18.04 -31.90 -7.37
C GLU A 222 16.82 -31.41 -8.17
N ASP A 223 16.43 -32.17 -9.20
CA ASP A 223 15.24 -31.90 -10.01
C ASP A 223 14.02 -32.63 -9.44
N ASN A 224 12.91 -31.91 -9.27
CA ASN A 224 11.67 -32.45 -8.73
C ASN A 224 10.68 -32.92 -9.81
N GLN A 225 11.10 -32.96 -11.08
CA GLN A 225 10.25 -33.43 -12.19
C GLN A 225 9.65 -34.83 -11.96
N VAL A 226 10.40 -35.75 -11.34
CA VAL A 226 9.90 -37.11 -11.03
C VAL A 226 8.74 -37.09 -10.04
N CYS A 227 8.76 -36.15 -9.08
CA CYS A 227 7.66 -35.91 -8.14
C CYS A 227 6.46 -35.30 -8.88
N LEU A 228 6.67 -34.32 -9.76
CA LEU A 228 5.57 -33.76 -10.56
C LEU A 228 4.92 -34.77 -11.50
N ASP A 229 5.71 -35.65 -12.10
CA ASP A 229 5.20 -36.73 -12.95
C ASP A 229 4.30 -37.68 -12.14
N LEU A 230 4.59 -37.92 -10.85
CA LEU A 230 3.72 -38.69 -9.96
C LEU A 230 2.32 -38.06 -9.85
N PHE A 231 2.23 -36.73 -9.80
CA PHE A 231 0.94 -36.03 -9.77
C PHE A 231 0.28 -35.97 -11.15
N GLU A 232 1.02 -35.56 -12.17
CA GLU A 232 0.46 -35.04 -13.42
C GLU A 232 0.44 -36.01 -14.59
N LYS A 233 1.25 -37.07 -14.55
CA LYS A 233 1.42 -37.99 -15.68
C LYS A 233 0.07 -38.60 -16.08
N LYS A 234 -0.21 -38.62 -17.37
CA LYS A 234 -1.42 -39.27 -17.91
C LYS A 234 -1.04 -40.62 -18.52
N PRO A 235 -1.86 -41.67 -18.35
CA PRO A 235 -3.07 -41.73 -17.52
C PRO A 235 -2.80 -42.05 -16.03
N LEU A 236 -1.58 -42.48 -15.67
CA LEU A 236 -1.27 -43.08 -14.37
C LEU A 236 -0.68 -42.10 -13.33
N GLY A 237 -1.24 -40.91 -13.21
CA GLY A 237 -0.85 -39.90 -12.20
C GLY A 237 -1.89 -39.81 -11.08
N ILE A 238 -1.50 -39.36 -9.88
CA ILE A 238 -2.41 -39.27 -8.74
C ILE A 238 -3.67 -38.48 -9.09
N LEU A 239 -3.54 -37.35 -9.79
CA LEU A 239 -4.66 -36.48 -10.14
C LEU A 239 -5.61 -37.17 -11.13
N SER A 240 -5.06 -37.86 -12.13
CA SER A 240 -5.84 -38.60 -13.13
C SER A 240 -6.62 -39.76 -12.48
N LEU A 241 -5.96 -40.53 -11.61
CA LEU A 241 -6.58 -41.65 -10.89
C LEU A 241 -7.67 -41.16 -9.91
N LEU A 242 -7.46 -40.01 -9.27
CA LEU A 242 -8.44 -39.39 -8.40
C LEU A 242 -9.68 -38.93 -9.17
N ASP A 243 -9.51 -38.30 -10.33
CA ASP A 243 -10.62 -37.89 -11.19
C ASP A 243 -11.41 -39.09 -11.72
N GLU A 244 -10.72 -40.15 -12.14
CA GLU A 244 -11.37 -41.39 -12.55
C GLU A 244 -12.24 -41.98 -11.42
N GLU A 245 -11.67 -42.20 -10.23
CA GLU A 245 -12.43 -42.74 -9.07
C GLU A 245 -13.56 -41.80 -8.64
N SER A 246 -13.39 -40.48 -8.79
CA SER A 246 -14.43 -39.51 -8.48
C SER A 246 -15.65 -39.67 -9.39
N ASN A 247 -15.47 -40.10 -10.64
CA ASN A 247 -16.58 -40.33 -11.59
C ASN A 247 -17.29 -41.69 -11.39
N PHE A 248 -16.68 -42.62 -10.65
CA PHE A 248 -17.30 -43.92 -10.36
C PHE A 248 -18.29 -43.84 -9.19
N GLN A 249 -19.58 -44.10 -9.46
CA GLN A 249 -20.67 -43.97 -8.48
C GLN A 249 -20.49 -44.81 -7.20
N ASN A 250 -19.81 -45.96 -7.29
CA ASN A 250 -19.57 -46.88 -6.16
C ASN A 250 -18.14 -46.81 -5.61
N ALA A 251 -17.32 -45.86 -6.08
CA ALA A 251 -15.95 -45.70 -5.57
C ALA A 251 -15.96 -45.15 -4.14
N THR A 252 -15.00 -45.61 -3.34
CA THR A 252 -14.80 -45.19 -1.95
C THR A 252 -13.36 -44.73 -1.77
N ASP A 253 -13.08 -43.96 -0.72
CA ASP A 253 -11.70 -43.53 -0.43
C ASP A 253 -10.72 -44.71 -0.24
N PHE A 254 -11.23 -45.89 0.09
CA PHE A 254 -10.46 -47.13 0.16
C PHE A 254 -10.14 -47.71 -1.22
N THR A 255 -11.07 -47.64 -2.19
CA THR A 255 -10.79 -48.06 -3.57
C THR A 255 -9.75 -47.16 -4.20
N LEU A 256 -9.85 -45.84 -3.98
CA LEU A 256 -8.84 -44.86 -4.36
C LEU A 256 -7.46 -45.22 -3.79
N ALA A 257 -7.35 -45.43 -2.48
CA ALA A 257 -6.07 -45.75 -1.83
C ALA A 257 -5.43 -47.01 -2.42
N ASN A 258 -6.23 -48.05 -2.72
CA ASN A 258 -5.73 -49.29 -3.31
C ASN A 258 -5.30 -49.10 -4.76
N LYS A 259 -6.06 -48.34 -5.55
CA LYS A 259 -5.74 -48.03 -6.95
C LYS A 259 -4.43 -47.23 -7.05
N LEU A 260 -4.25 -46.22 -6.19
CA LEU A 260 -2.99 -45.48 -6.09
C LEU A 260 -1.81 -46.42 -5.80
N LYS A 261 -1.94 -47.33 -4.83
CA LYS A 261 -0.88 -48.31 -4.52
C LYS A 261 -0.60 -49.24 -5.69
N GLN A 262 -1.63 -49.77 -6.35
CA GLN A 262 -1.47 -50.68 -7.47
C GLN A 262 -0.73 -50.05 -8.65
N HIS A 263 -1.02 -48.78 -8.98
CA HIS A 263 -0.42 -48.13 -10.14
C HIS A 263 0.87 -47.35 -9.86
N LEU A 264 1.12 -46.93 -8.61
CA LEU A 264 2.22 -46.02 -8.28
C LEU A 264 3.33 -46.63 -7.41
N HIS A 265 3.21 -47.90 -6.98
CA HIS A 265 4.20 -48.56 -6.11
C HIS A 265 5.62 -48.62 -6.69
N SER A 266 5.78 -48.53 -8.01
CA SER A 266 7.09 -48.55 -8.68
C SER A 266 7.81 -47.20 -8.64
N ASN A 267 7.11 -46.11 -8.33
CA ASN A 267 7.70 -44.78 -8.26
C ASN A 267 8.38 -44.59 -6.90
N SER A 268 9.66 -44.23 -6.90
CA SER A 268 10.45 -44.03 -5.67
C SER A 268 9.88 -42.93 -4.76
N TYR A 269 9.13 -41.97 -5.30
CA TYR A 269 8.52 -40.84 -4.59
C TYR A 269 7.16 -41.17 -3.97
N PHE A 270 6.59 -42.33 -4.27
CA PHE A 270 5.32 -42.78 -3.72
C PHE A 270 5.55 -43.84 -2.63
N LYS A 271 4.77 -43.76 -1.55
CA LYS A 271 4.79 -44.75 -0.48
C LYS A 271 3.37 -45.20 -0.15
N GLY A 272 3.07 -46.47 -0.41
CA GLY A 272 1.81 -47.07 0.01
C GLY A 272 1.82 -47.39 1.51
N ASP A 273 0.79 -46.95 2.24
CA ASP A 273 0.55 -47.41 3.62
C ASP A 273 -0.40 -48.62 3.63
N ARG A 274 -0.49 -49.38 4.73
CA ARG A 274 -1.42 -50.52 4.85
C ARG A 274 -2.88 -50.09 5.09
N GLY A 275 -3.13 -48.82 5.43
CA GLY A 275 -4.46 -48.26 5.67
C GLY A 275 -5.04 -47.41 4.52
N ARG A 276 -5.92 -46.47 4.89
CA ARG A 276 -6.50 -45.43 4.02
C ARG A 276 -5.55 -44.23 3.89
N ALA A 277 -4.28 -44.48 3.62
CA ALA A 277 -3.29 -43.43 3.48
C ALA A 277 -2.28 -43.74 2.39
N PHE A 278 -1.67 -42.68 1.87
CA PHE A 278 -0.52 -42.75 0.98
C PHE A 278 0.47 -41.64 1.32
N GLY A 279 1.75 -41.91 1.09
CA GLY A 279 2.83 -40.97 1.27
C GLY A 279 3.37 -40.46 -0.05
N VAL A 280 3.72 -39.19 -0.09
CA VAL A 280 4.47 -38.57 -1.18
C VAL A 280 5.74 -37.95 -0.62
N ARG A 281 6.88 -38.24 -1.24
CA ARG A 281 8.15 -37.58 -0.93
C ARG A 281 8.21 -36.25 -1.68
N HIS A 282 7.80 -35.15 -1.06
CA HIS A 282 7.93 -33.84 -1.67
C HIS A 282 9.37 -33.33 -1.60
N PHE A 283 9.66 -32.24 -2.32
CA PHE A 283 10.96 -31.56 -2.24
C PHE A 283 11.35 -31.18 -0.80
N ALA A 284 10.35 -30.92 0.07
CA ALA A 284 10.60 -30.53 1.45
C ALA A 284 10.72 -31.68 2.44
N ARG A 285 9.82 -32.65 2.34
CA ARG A 285 9.78 -33.85 3.20
C ARG A 285 8.76 -34.84 2.67
N GLU A 286 8.81 -36.04 3.23
CA GLU A 286 7.74 -37.02 3.08
C GLU A 286 6.48 -36.56 3.86
N VAL A 287 5.33 -36.57 3.19
CA VAL A 287 4.03 -36.22 3.76
C VAL A 287 3.08 -37.39 3.57
N LEU A 288 2.42 -37.80 4.66
CA LEU A 288 1.37 -38.82 4.66
C LEU A 288 0.01 -38.15 4.58
N TYR A 289 -0.78 -38.55 3.58
CA TYR A 289 -2.14 -38.07 3.33
C TYR A 289 -3.16 -39.17 3.68
N ASP A 290 -4.17 -38.79 4.46
CA ASP A 290 -5.32 -39.65 4.77
C ASP A 290 -6.36 -39.51 3.66
N THR A 291 -6.70 -40.60 2.97
CA THR A 291 -7.63 -40.57 1.84
C THR A 291 -9.08 -40.34 2.27
N ASN A 292 -9.39 -40.37 3.57
CA ASN A 292 -10.76 -40.16 4.05
C ASN A 292 -11.33 -38.81 3.59
N GLY A 293 -12.47 -38.85 2.89
CA GLY A 293 -13.14 -37.70 2.32
C GLY A 293 -12.52 -37.12 1.05
N PHE A 294 -11.49 -37.77 0.45
CA PHE A 294 -10.86 -37.26 -0.78
C PHE A 294 -11.82 -37.21 -1.96
N LEU A 295 -12.58 -38.30 -2.19
CA LEU A 295 -13.50 -38.37 -3.33
C LEU A 295 -14.64 -37.35 -3.19
N GLU A 296 -15.20 -37.22 -2.00
CA GLU A 296 -16.27 -36.26 -1.71
C GLU A 296 -15.80 -34.82 -1.93
N LYS A 297 -14.64 -34.46 -1.38
CA LYS A 297 -14.03 -33.14 -1.54
C LYS A 297 -13.69 -32.82 -2.99
N ASN A 298 -13.38 -33.84 -3.81
CA ASN A 298 -13.06 -33.64 -5.23
C ASN A 298 -14.31 -33.52 -6.13
N ARG A 299 -15.44 -34.13 -5.75
CA ARG A 299 -16.68 -34.16 -6.55
C ARG A 299 -17.43 -32.83 -6.63
N ASP A 300 -17.25 -31.93 -5.65
CA ASP A 300 -17.91 -30.61 -5.53
C ASP A 300 -19.33 -30.52 -6.14
N PRO A 301 -20.29 -31.32 -5.64
CA PRO A 301 -21.61 -31.39 -6.25
C PRO A 301 -22.48 -30.22 -5.75
N LEU A 302 -22.61 -29.17 -6.56
CA LEU A 302 -23.71 -28.23 -6.40
C LEU A 302 -24.96 -28.78 -7.08
N ASN A 303 -25.90 -29.22 -6.25
CA ASN A 303 -27.20 -29.72 -6.69
C ASN A 303 -27.95 -28.60 -7.45
N SER A 304 -28.44 -28.91 -8.65
CA SER A 304 -29.25 -28.01 -9.49
C SER A 304 -30.48 -27.43 -8.77
N GLY A 305 -31.01 -28.14 -7.77
CA GLY A 305 -32.07 -27.64 -6.89
C GLY A 305 -31.67 -26.45 -6.02
N LEU A 306 -30.40 -26.38 -5.58
CA LEU A 306 -29.89 -25.24 -4.80
C LEU A 306 -29.69 -24.00 -5.66
N VAL A 307 -29.22 -24.17 -6.90
CA VAL A 307 -29.06 -23.05 -7.86
C VAL A 307 -30.42 -22.44 -8.21
N GLN A 308 -31.45 -23.28 -8.36
CA GLN A 308 -32.82 -22.83 -8.60
C GLN A 308 -33.39 -22.04 -7.40
N LEU A 309 -33.13 -22.51 -6.16
CA LEU A 309 -33.51 -21.79 -4.94
C LEU A 309 -32.82 -20.41 -4.85
N LEU A 310 -31.52 -20.35 -5.12
CA LEU A 310 -30.77 -19.09 -5.08
C LEU A 310 -31.23 -18.10 -6.15
N SER A 311 -31.72 -18.60 -7.29
CA SER A 311 -32.32 -17.78 -8.34
C SER A 311 -33.69 -17.19 -7.94
N SER A 312 -34.43 -17.86 -7.04
CA SER A 312 -35.74 -17.39 -6.55
C SER A 312 -35.65 -16.53 -5.27
N CYS A 313 -34.49 -16.46 -4.63
CA CYS A 313 -34.21 -15.57 -3.50
C CYS A 313 -34.45 -14.10 -3.85
N SER A 314 -34.94 -13.27 -2.92
CA SER A 314 -35.20 -11.83 -3.14
C SER A 314 -33.94 -10.96 -3.18
N GLY A 315 -32.78 -11.49 -2.80
CA GLY A 315 -31.51 -10.76 -2.77
C GLY A 315 -30.87 -10.64 -4.16
N GLN A 316 -30.72 -9.41 -4.65
CA GLN A 316 -30.16 -9.13 -5.99
C GLN A 316 -28.74 -9.69 -6.19
N LEU A 317 -27.94 -9.74 -5.11
CA LEU A 317 -26.59 -10.31 -5.12
C LEU A 317 -26.61 -11.84 -5.29
N LEU A 318 -27.45 -12.55 -4.54
CA LEU A 318 -27.59 -14.02 -4.63
C LEU A 318 -28.12 -14.46 -5.99
N GLN A 319 -29.09 -13.72 -6.55
CA GLN A 319 -29.58 -13.95 -7.91
C GLN A 319 -28.47 -13.80 -8.95
N SER A 320 -27.58 -12.80 -8.78
CA SER A 320 -26.43 -12.60 -9.67
C SER A 320 -25.43 -13.76 -9.61
N PHE A 321 -25.24 -14.34 -8.43
CA PHE A 321 -24.38 -15.52 -8.25
C PHE A 321 -24.98 -16.75 -8.93
N ALA A 322 -26.28 -16.99 -8.74
CA ALA A 322 -26.97 -18.10 -9.38
C ALA A 322 -26.96 -17.99 -10.91
N LYS A 323 -27.15 -16.78 -11.45
CA LYS A 323 -27.08 -16.52 -12.90
C LYS A 323 -25.69 -16.79 -13.48
N LYS A 324 -24.62 -16.32 -12.85
CA LYS A 324 -23.24 -16.57 -13.29
C LYS A 324 -22.94 -18.06 -13.40
N MET A 325 -23.46 -18.89 -12.48
CA MET A 325 -23.30 -20.34 -12.54
C MET A 325 -24.12 -21.00 -13.65
N LEU A 326 -25.37 -20.58 -13.85
CA LEU A 326 -26.20 -21.11 -14.93
C LEU A 326 -25.56 -20.82 -16.30
N ASP A 327 -24.99 -19.62 -16.47
CA ASP A 327 -24.28 -19.21 -17.68
C ASP A 327 -22.98 -20.02 -17.90
N GLN A 328 -22.29 -20.44 -16.83
CA GLN A 328 -21.12 -21.34 -16.92
C GLN A 328 -21.51 -22.77 -17.31
N SER A 329 -22.67 -23.26 -16.85
CA SER A 329 -23.20 -24.58 -17.22
C SER A 329 -23.72 -24.66 -18.66
N LEU A 330 -24.01 -23.51 -19.30
CA LEU A 330 -24.57 -23.43 -20.66
C LEU A 330 -23.50 -23.23 -21.77
N LYS A 331 -22.20 -23.12 -21.44
CA LYS A 331 -21.15 -23.12 -22.46
C LYS A 331 -21.09 -24.52 -23.11
N PRO A 332 -21.27 -24.66 -24.44
CA PRO A 332 -21.33 -25.96 -25.07
C PRO A 332 -19.93 -26.58 -25.13
N ALA A 333 -19.67 -27.54 -24.24
CA ALA A 333 -18.62 -28.53 -24.48
C ALA A 333 -19.15 -29.49 -25.56
N ILE A 334 -18.48 -29.50 -26.71
CA ILE A 334 -18.77 -30.39 -27.84
C ILE A 334 -18.31 -31.81 -27.43
N SER A 335 -19.16 -32.53 -26.68
CA SER A 335 -19.19 -33.99 -26.51
C SER A 335 -20.10 -34.33 -25.32
N SER A 336 -21.04 -35.24 -25.50
CA SER A 336 -22.04 -35.65 -24.50
C SER A 336 -21.47 -36.51 -23.36
N ASP A 337 -20.21 -36.28 -22.96
CA ASP A 337 -19.46 -37.13 -22.04
C ASP A 337 -18.53 -36.31 -21.11
N ALA A 338 -18.79 -35.01 -20.95
CA ALA A 338 -18.01 -34.20 -20.01
C ALA A 338 -18.42 -34.53 -18.56
N PRO A 339 -17.56 -35.20 -17.76
CA PRO A 339 -17.84 -35.40 -16.34
C PRO A 339 -17.86 -34.03 -15.66
N GLU A 340 -18.73 -33.90 -14.65
CA GLU A 340 -18.73 -32.78 -13.70
C GLU A 340 -17.27 -32.37 -13.39
N GLN A 341 -16.93 -31.10 -13.57
CA GLN A 341 -15.55 -30.66 -13.40
C GLN A 341 -15.14 -30.80 -11.93
N SER A 342 -14.28 -31.77 -11.64
CA SER A 342 -13.72 -31.98 -10.30
C SER A 342 -12.89 -30.80 -9.83
N VAL A 343 -12.78 -30.65 -8.50
CA VAL A 343 -11.98 -29.58 -7.87
C VAL A 343 -10.52 -29.65 -8.33
N VAL A 344 -9.93 -30.84 -8.34
CA VAL A 344 -8.54 -31.03 -8.79
C VAL A 344 -8.34 -30.61 -10.24
N LYS A 345 -9.28 -30.91 -11.13
CA LYS A 345 -9.16 -30.54 -12.54
C LYS A 345 -9.24 -29.03 -12.73
N LYS A 346 -10.14 -28.35 -12.01
CA LYS A 346 -10.23 -26.87 -11.99
C LYS A 346 -8.95 -26.27 -11.43
N PHE A 347 -8.50 -26.75 -10.28
CA PHE A 347 -7.29 -26.29 -9.60
C PHE A 347 -6.04 -26.44 -10.47
N LYS A 348 -5.87 -27.62 -11.09
CA LYS A 348 -4.78 -27.87 -12.04
C LYS A 348 -4.85 -26.91 -13.23
N GLY A 349 -6.04 -26.67 -13.79
CA GLY A 349 -6.23 -25.71 -14.88
C GLY A 349 -5.78 -24.29 -14.50
N GLN A 350 -6.25 -23.80 -13.36
CA GLN A 350 -5.90 -22.47 -12.83
C GLN A 350 -4.40 -22.36 -12.51
N LEU A 351 -3.81 -23.40 -11.92
CA LEU A 351 -2.38 -23.44 -11.64
C LEU A 351 -1.57 -23.37 -12.94
N PHE A 352 -1.94 -24.12 -13.97
CA PHE A 352 -1.24 -24.07 -15.27
C PHE A 352 -1.34 -22.70 -15.94
N GLU A 353 -2.48 -22.04 -15.86
CA GLU A 353 -2.66 -20.67 -16.36
C GLU A 353 -1.75 -19.68 -15.62
N LEU A 354 -1.68 -19.78 -14.29
CA LEU A 354 -0.75 -19.00 -13.48
C LEU A 354 0.71 -19.25 -13.89
N MET A 355 1.13 -20.52 -14.02
CA MET A 355 2.50 -20.86 -14.41
C MET A 355 2.87 -20.27 -15.78
N HIS A 356 1.95 -20.34 -16.75
CA HIS A 356 2.15 -19.74 -18.07
C HIS A 356 2.28 -18.22 -17.99
N GLN A 357 1.52 -17.54 -17.13
CA GLN A 357 1.68 -16.10 -16.91
C GLN A 357 3.07 -15.78 -16.32
N LEU A 358 3.53 -16.56 -15.33
CA LEU A 358 4.84 -16.37 -14.71
C LEU A 358 6.00 -16.60 -15.70
N GLU A 359 5.90 -17.61 -16.57
CA GLU A 359 6.91 -17.93 -17.59
C GLU A 359 7.13 -16.80 -18.62
N ASN A 360 6.12 -15.94 -18.82
CA ASN A 360 6.21 -14.78 -19.70
C ASN A 360 6.75 -13.51 -18.99
N THR A 361 7.19 -13.63 -17.74
CA THR A 361 7.71 -12.53 -16.94
C THR A 361 9.14 -12.81 -16.46
N THR A 362 9.82 -11.79 -15.96
CA THR A 362 11.12 -11.97 -15.28
C THR A 362 10.86 -12.21 -13.78
N PRO A 363 11.12 -13.43 -13.26
CA PRO A 363 10.78 -13.75 -11.87
C PRO A 363 11.80 -13.19 -10.89
N HIS A 364 11.31 -12.70 -9.75
CA HIS A 364 12.10 -12.35 -8.57
C HIS A 364 11.62 -13.17 -7.38
N PHE A 365 12.52 -13.92 -6.75
CA PHE A 365 12.16 -14.86 -5.68
C PHE A 365 12.48 -14.29 -4.29
N ILE A 366 11.48 -14.29 -3.40
CA ILE A 366 11.63 -13.97 -1.98
C ILE A 366 11.32 -15.24 -1.18
N ARG A 367 12.27 -15.70 -0.35
CA ARG A 367 12.10 -16.88 0.51
C ARG A 367 11.94 -16.45 1.97
N CYS A 368 10.73 -16.56 2.49
CA CYS A 368 10.42 -16.28 3.88
C CYS A 368 10.84 -17.47 4.77
N ILE A 369 11.56 -17.18 5.87
CA ILE A 369 12.07 -18.21 6.79
C ILE A 369 11.47 -17.99 8.17
N LYS A 370 10.84 -19.05 8.72
CA LYS A 370 10.30 -19.07 10.07
C LYS A 370 11.42 -19.39 11.08
N PRO A 371 11.81 -18.46 11.97
CA PRO A 371 12.95 -18.66 12.86
C PRO A 371 12.67 -19.62 14.02
N ASN A 372 11.39 -19.77 14.43
CA ASN A 372 10.98 -20.70 15.47
C ASN A 372 9.50 -21.09 15.31
N CYS A 373 9.13 -22.29 15.73
CA CYS A 373 7.75 -22.79 15.61
C CYS A 373 6.74 -22.03 16.50
N LYS A 374 7.22 -21.39 17.59
CA LYS A 374 6.40 -20.73 18.62
C LYS A 374 6.04 -19.28 18.30
N GLN A 375 6.50 -18.74 17.16
CA GLN A 375 6.27 -17.35 16.73
C GLN A 375 6.71 -16.31 17.80
N VAL A 376 7.79 -16.58 18.51
CA VAL A 376 8.33 -15.66 19.54
C VAL A 376 9.49 -14.85 18.95
N SER A 377 9.52 -13.54 19.24
CA SER A 377 10.67 -12.68 18.89
C SER A 377 11.98 -13.20 19.48
N ASP A 378 13.10 -12.89 18.83
CA ASP A 378 14.48 -13.15 19.29
C ASP A 378 14.80 -14.62 19.61
N LYS A 379 13.98 -15.54 19.09
CA LYS A 379 14.19 -16.97 19.25
C LYS A 379 14.53 -17.60 17.90
N TYR A 380 15.67 -18.27 17.86
CA TYR A 380 16.18 -18.99 16.70
C TYR A 380 16.28 -20.49 17.01
N GLU A 381 15.57 -21.31 16.25
CA GLU A 381 15.63 -22.77 16.32
C GLU A 381 16.42 -23.29 15.12
N GLU A 382 17.69 -23.64 15.35
CA GLU A 382 18.65 -24.01 14.30
C GLU A 382 18.12 -25.13 13.40
N ASP A 383 17.61 -26.22 13.97
CA ASP A 383 17.09 -27.36 13.18
C ASP A 383 15.94 -26.95 12.26
N VAL A 384 15.06 -26.07 12.72
CA VAL A 384 13.88 -25.60 11.97
C VAL A 384 14.32 -24.69 10.83
N VAL A 385 15.27 -23.79 11.06
CA VAL A 385 15.81 -22.90 10.03
C VAL A 385 16.66 -23.66 9.02
N LEU A 386 17.55 -24.54 9.47
CA LEU A 386 18.42 -25.34 8.60
C LEU A 386 17.59 -26.24 7.68
N GLN A 387 16.53 -26.85 8.20
CA GLN A 387 15.63 -27.65 7.39
C GLN A 387 14.96 -26.81 6.30
N GLN A 388 14.45 -25.62 6.65
CA GLN A 388 13.91 -24.64 5.69
C GLN A 388 14.89 -24.26 4.59
N LEU A 389 16.13 -23.94 4.95
CA LEU A 389 17.15 -23.54 3.97
C LEU A 389 17.46 -24.65 2.96
N ARG A 390 17.46 -25.92 3.42
CA ARG A 390 17.64 -27.09 2.54
C ARG A 390 16.47 -27.25 1.58
N TYR A 391 15.24 -27.32 2.08
CA TYR A 391 14.11 -27.58 1.18
C TYR A 391 13.72 -26.38 0.32
N CYS A 392 13.92 -25.14 0.76
CA CYS A 392 13.69 -23.97 -0.09
C CYS A 392 14.75 -23.84 -1.21
N GLY A 393 15.76 -24.71 -1.24
CA GLY A 393 16.83 -24.69 -2.24
C GLY A 393 17.81 -23.53 -2.08
N VAL A 394 17.84 -22.88 -0.91
CA VAL A 394 18.61 -21.65 -0.68
C VAL A 394 20.11 -21.94 -0.71
N LEU A 395 20.54 -23.09 -0.22
CA LEU A 395 21.95 -23.47 -0.20
C LEU A 395 22.49 -23.68 -1.62
N GLU A 396 21.67 -24.26 -2.49
CA GLU A 396 21.95 -24.48 -3.91
C GLU A 396 22.04 -23.14 -4.66
N VAL A 397 21.11 -22.21 -4.39
CA VAL A 397 21.16 -20.84 -4.93
C VAL A 397 22.47 -20.15 -4.59
N VAL A 398 22.88 -20.19 -3.32
CA VAL A 398 24.11 -19.53 -2.84
C VAL A 398 25.33 -20.14 -3.52
N ARG A 399 25.37 -21.46 -3.67
CA ARG A 399 26.46 -22.18 -4.34
C ARG A 399 26.61 -21.71 -5.78
N ILE A 400 25.52 -21.59 -6.54
CA ILE A 400 25.56 -21.15 -7.94
C ILE A 400 25.83 -19.67 -8.06
N SER A 401 25.21 -18.84 -7.24
CA SER A 401 25.44 -17.39 -7.24
C SER A 401 26.91 -17.05 -6.97
N LYS A 402 27.60 -17.88 -6.18
CA LYS A 402 29.04 -17.72 -5.90
C LYS A 402 29.92 -18.13 -7.09
N SER A 403 29.60 -19.23 -7.77
CA SER A 403 30.41 -19.73 -8.88
C SER A 403 30.09 -19.06 -10.22
N GLY A 404 28.84 -18.64 -10.42
CA GLY A 404 28.31 -18.09 -11.67
C GLY A 404 28.47 -16.58 -11.82
N TYR A 405 27.74 -16.07 -12.81
CA TYR A 405 27.74 -14.67 -13.26
C TYR A 405 26.29 -14.13 -13.22
N PRO A 406 25.87 -13.52 -12.10
CA PRO A 406 24.48 -13.10 -11.91
C PRO A 406 24.08 -11.88 -12.73
N THR A 407 25.06 -11.06 -13.16
CA THR A 407 24.79 -9.91 -14.04
C THR A 407 25.10 -10.28 -15.48
N ARG A 408 24.07 -10.23 -16.33
CA ARG A 408 24.13 -10.64 -17.74
C ARG A 408 23.48 -9.57 -18.59
N MET A 409 24.16 -9.12 -19.63
CA MET A 409 23.65 -8.11 -20.55
C MET A 409 24.16 -8.42 -21.95
N THR A 410 23.34 -8.23 -22.98
CA THR A 410 23.85 -8.28 -24.36
C THR A 410 24.91 -7.20 -24.57
N HIS A 411 25.84 -7.43 -25.50
CA HIS A 411 26.84 -6.42 -25.87
C HIS A 411 26.18 -5.10 -26.26
N GLN A 412 25.03 -5.17 -26.95
CA GLN A 412 24.23 -4.00 -27.34
C GLN A 412 23.64 -3.27 -26.12
N GLU A 413 22.92 -3.96 -25.24
CA GLU A 413 22.31 -3.33 -24.05
C GLU A 413 23.37 -2.69 -23.15
N PHE A 414 24.53 -3.36 -22.97
CA PHE A 414 25.61 -2.83 -22.16
C PHE A 414 26.20 -1.57 -22.78
N ALA A 415 26.49 -1.60 -24.09
CA ALA A 415 26.98 -0.45 -24.82
C ALA A 415 25.98 0.72 -24.77
N GLU A 416 24.72 0.52 -25.16
CA GLU A 416 23.68 1.57 -25.13
C GLU A 416 23.51 2.19 -23.74
N ARG A 417 23.63 1.38 -22.68
CA ARG A 417 23.45 1.84 -21.31
C ARG A 417 24.64 2.62 -20.76
N TYR A 418 25.87 2.32 -21.20
CA TYR A 418 27.09 2.84 -20.56
C TYR A 418 28.07 3.56 -21.50
N TRP A 419 27.86 3.57 -22.82
CA TRP A 419 28.83 4.11 -23.79
C TRP A 419 29.28 5.55 -23.49
N PHE A 420 28.38 6.40 -22.98
CA PHE A 420 28.67 7.79 -22.65
C PHE A 420 29.60 7.98 -21.44
N LEU A 421 29.95 6.88 -20.74
CA LEU A 421 30.95 6.89 -19.68
C LEU A 421 32.38 6.72 -20.23
N LEU A 422 32.54 6.36 -21.50
CA LEU A 422 33.86 6.26 -22.14
C LEU A 422 34.50 7.64 -22.28
N SER A 423 35.77 7.72 -21.90
CA SER A 423 36.55 8.97 -21.99
C SER A 423 37.17 9.19 -23.38
N GLU A 424 37.39 8.11 -24.14
CA GLU A 424 38.05 8.15 -25.46
C GLU A 424 37.16 7.54 -26.56
N THR A 425 36.86 8.34 -27.58
CA THR A 425 36.05 7.96 -28.75
C THR A 425 36.91 7.29 -29.83
N ASN A 426 37.63 6.21 -29.50
CA ASN A 426 38.41 5.48 -30.50
C ASN A 426 37.51 4.48 -31.27
N ALA A 427 36.87 5.02 -32.32
CA ALA A 427 36.64 4.44 -33.66
C ALA A 427 36.29 2.95 -33.85
N SER A 428 35.54 2.33 -32.94
CA SER A 428 34.66 1.21 -33.31
C SER A 428 33.29 1.38 -32.64
N HIS A 429 32.25 1.60 -33.43
CA HIS A 429 30.85 1.62 -32.98
C HIS A 429 30.30 0.22 -32.65
N ASP A 430 31.15 -0.79 -32.71
CA ASP A 430 30.78 -2.17 -32.38
C ASP A 430 30.49 -2.30 -30.87
N PRO A 431 29.30 -2.81 -30.48
CA PRO A 431 28.91 -2.93 -29.08
C PRO A 431 29.87 -3.76 -28.21
N LEU A 432 30.48 -4.80 -28.77
CA LEU A 432 31.43 -5.65 -28.05
C LEU A 432 32.69 -4.86 -27.69
N SER A 433 33.25 -4.14 -28.66
CA SER A 433 34.46 -3.32 -28.47
C SER A 433 34.24 -2.21 -27.43
N ILE A 434 33.07 -1.55 -27.46
CA ILE A 434 32.64 -0.56 -26.45
C ILE A 434 32.57 -1.21 -25.06
N SER A 435 31.96 -2.40 -24.96
CA SER A 435 31.80 -3.12 -23.70
C SER A 435 33.15 -3.47 -23.08
N VAL A 436 34.09 -4.00 -23.87
CA VAL A 436 35.45 -4.34 -23.41
C VAL A 436 36.25 -3.10 -23.02
N ALA A 437 36.14 -2.00 -23.77
CA ALA A 437 36.81 -0.74 -23.46
C ALA A 437 36.33 -0.16 -22.11
N LEU A 438 35.02 -0.21 -21.85
CA LEU A 438 34.43 0.22 -20.59
C LEU A 438 34.94 -0.61 -19.41
N LEU A 439 34.96 -1.93 -19.54
CA LEU A 439 35.46 -2.81 -18.47
C LEU A 439 36.93 -2.52 -18.13
N LYS A 440 37.76 -2.24 -19.15
CA LYS A 440 39.16 -1.84 -18.98
C LYS A 440 39.29 -0.47 -18.31
N GLN A 441 38.54 0.54 -18.75
CA GLN A 441 38.57 1.89 -18.17
C GLN A 441 38.19 1.90 -16.69
N PHE A 442 37.27 1.03 -16.28
CA PHE A 442 36.82 0.90 -14.90
C PHE A 442 37.62 -0.15 -14.09
N ASN A 443 38.75 -0.66 -14.62
CA ASN A 443 39.64 -1.63 -13.98
C ASN A 443 38.94 -2.90 -13.47
N VAL A 444 37.98 -3.43 -14.24
CA VAL A 444 37.37 -4.74 -13.92
C VAL A 444 38.38 -5.84 -14.28
N LEU A 445 38.77 -6.65 -13.29
CA LEU A 445 39.73 -7.72 -13.47
C LEU A 445 39.18 -8.79 -14.45
N PRO A 446 40.03 -9.40 -15.31
CA PRO A 446 39.62 -10.44 -16.26
C PRO A 446 38.94 -11.66 -15.62
N GLU A 447 39.22 -11.98 -14.36
CA GLU A 447 38.59 -13.08 -13.62
C GLU A 447 37.14 -12.79 -13.17
N MET A 448 36.77 -11.50 -13.19
CA MET A 448 35.49 -11.00 -12.68
C MET A 448 34.44 -10.82 -13.78
N TYR A 449 34.82 -11.06 -15.04
CA TYR A 449 33.90 -11.05 -16.17
C TYR A 449 34.24 -12.14 -17.19
N GLN A 450 33.25 -12.56 -17.96
CA GLN A 450 33.42 -13.41 -19.13
C GLN A 450 32.70 -12.76 -20.32
N VAL A 451 33.30 -12.91 -21.50
CA VAL A 451 32.75 -12.40 -22.76
C VAL A 451 32.24 -13.60 -23.54
N GLY A 452 30.92 -13.76 -23.59
CA GLY A 452 30.30 -14.77 -24.44
C GLY A 452 30.06 -14.26 -25.86
N TYR A 453 29.51 -15.12 -26.71
CA TYR A 453 29.26 -14.81 -28.11
C TYR A 453 28.33 -13.60 -28.29
N THR A 454 27.31 -13.45 -27.45
CA THR A 454 26.29 -12.40 -27.57
C THR A 454 26.18 -11.51 -26.33
N LYS A 455 26.65 -12.00 -25.18
CA LYS A 455 26.46 -11.34 -23.89
C LYS A 455 27.76 -11.16 -23.12
N LEU A 456 27.72 -10.18 -22.21
CA LEU A 456 28.69 -9.94 -21.18
C LEU A 456 28.18 -10.54 -19.86
N PHE A 457 29.03 -11.31 -19.20
CA PHE A 457 28.76 -11.97 -17.93
C PHE A 457 29.67 -11.39 -16.84
N LEU A 458 29.07 -10.87 -15.77
CA LEU A 458 29.78 -10.17 -14.70
C LEU A 458 29.50 -10.86 -13.36
N ARG A 459 30.56 -11.01 -12.55
CA ARG A 459 30.41 -11.45 -11.15
C ARG A 459 29.74 -10.38 -10.31
N THR A 460 29.22 -10.79 -9.15
CA THR A 460 28.54 -9.90 -8.20
C THR A 460 29.38 -8.67 -7.85
N GLY A 461 28.75 -7.50 -7.83
CA GLY A 461 29.36 -6.25 -7.39
C GLY A 461 30.22 -5.51 -8.43
N GLN A 462 30.46 -6.08 -9.61
CA GLN A 462 31.28 -5.40 -10.64
C GLN A 462 30.55 -4.22 -11.30
N ILE A 463 29.22 -4.33 -11.50
CA ILE A 463 28.42 -3.30 -12.17
C ILE A 463 28.16 -2.07 -11.28
N GLY A 464 28.30 -2.20 -9.96
CA GLY A 464 27.98 -1.14 -9.00
C GLY A 464 28.77 0.15 -9.24
N ALA A 465 30.05 0.04 -9.60
CA ALA A 465 30.89 1.20 -9.92
C ALA A 465 30.42 1.93 -11.20
N LEU A 466 30.06 1.19 -12.25
CA LEU A 466 29.51 1.72 -13.50
C LEU A 466 28.17 2.40 -13.28
N GLU A 467 27.25 1.75 -12.54
CA GLU A 467 25.94 2.32 -12.21
C GLU A 467 26.04 3.55 -11.31
N HIS A 468 26.96 3.54 -10.34
CA HIS A 468 27.21 4.71 -9.51
C HIS A 468 27.66 5.91 -10.36
N LYS A 469 28.61 5.69 -11.28
CA LYS A 469 29.09 6.76 -12.16
C LYS A 469 28.01 7.25 -13.11
N ARG A 470 27.24 6.33 -13.70
CA ARG A 470 26.06 6.64 -14.51
C ARG A 470 25.05 7.49 -13.75
N LYS A 471 24.68 7.12 -12.52
CA LYS A 471 23.78 7.91 -11.66
C LYS A 471 24.32 9.31 -11.41
N GLN A 472 25.63 9.47 -11.19
CA GLN A 472 26.25 10.80 -11.04
C GLN A 472 26.10 11.66 -12.31
N VAL A 473 26.34 11.09 -13.49
CA VAL A 473 26.18 11.80 -14.78
C VAL A 473 24.72 12.18 -15.01
N LEU A 474 23.79 11.25 -14.75
CA LEU A 474 22.34 11.49 -14.91
C LEU A 474 21.80 12.56 -13.96
N ARG A 475 22.42 12.78 -12.79
CA ARG A 475 22.06 13.94 -11.93
C ARG A 475 22.29 15.28 -12.64
N GLY A 476 23.16 15.36 -13.65
CA GLY A 476 23.31 16.53 -14.52
C GLY A 476 22.01 16.96 -15.20
N VAL A 477 21.11 16.01 -15.48
CA VAL A 477 19.77 16.29 -16.05
C VAL A 477 18.94 17.20 -15.14
N ILE A 478 19.09 17.07 -13.81
CA ILE A 478 18.43 17.96 -12.85
C ILE A 478 18.89 19.40 -13.05
N GLY A 479 20.17 19.61 -13.39
CA GLY A 479 20.71 20.91 -13.75
C GLY A 479 19.98 21.51 -14.95
N VAL A 480 19.84 20.74 -16.04
CA VAL A 480 19.11 21.17 -17.25
C VAL A 480 17.66 21.50 -16.92
N GLN A 481 16.97 20.62 -16.19
CA GLN A 481 15.59 20.82 -15.76
C GLN A 481 15.44 22.08 -14.89
N LYS A 482 16.38 22.35 -14.00
CA LYS A 482 16.41 23.57 -13.16
C LYS A 482 16.48 24.82 -14.03
N TYR A 483 17.40 24.88 -14.99
CA TYR A 483 17.53 26.04 -15.88
C TYR A 483 16.29 26.22 -16.75
N PHE A 484 15.73 25.14 -17.29
CA PHE A 484 14.51 25.18 -18.09
C PHE A 484 13.30 25.68 -17.28
N ARG A 485 13.05 25.10 -16.10
CA ARG A 485 11.97 25.54 -15.20
C ARG A 485 12.13 26.99 -14.79
N GLY A 486 13.36 27.41 -14.46
CA GLY A 486 13.67 28.79 -14.10
C GLY A 486 13.54 29.78 -15.26
N HIS A 487 13.85 29.36 -16.49
CA HIS A 487 13.59 30.17 -17.69
C HIS A 487 12.09 30.32 -17.94
N ARG A 488 11.33 29.21 -17.92
CA ARG A 488 9.87 29.22 -18.11
C ARG A 488 9.15 30.09 -17.07
N ALA A 489 9.54 30.01 -15.80
CA ALA A 489 8.98 30.85 -14.75
C ALA A 489 9.29 32.34 -14.96
N ARG A 490 10.52 32.68 -15.39
CA ARG A 490 10.90 34.07 -15.69
C ARG A 490 10.12 34.63 -16.89
N CYS A 491 9.95 33.85 -17.95
CA CYS A 491 9.14 34.26 -19.10
C CYS A 491 7.69 34.55 -18.67
N LEU A 492 7.08 33.66 -17.89
CA LEU A 492 5.72 33.87 -17.36
C LEU A 492 5.63 35.12 -16.46
N PHE A 493 6.61 35.34 -15.59
CA PHE A 493 6.65 36.54 -14.74
C PHE A 493 6.77 37.83 -15.56
N LEU A 494 7.62 37.84 -16.59
CA LEU A 494 7.78 39.02 -17.46
C LEU A 494 6.50 39.32 -18.24
N GLU A 495 5.80 38.29 -18.71
CA GLU A 495 4.50 38.42 -19.37
C GLU A 495 3.45 39.02 -18.43
N LEU A 496 3.32 38.48 -17.22
CA LEU A 496 2.41 38.99 -16.18
C LEU A 496 2.75 40.41 -15.75
N ASN A 497 4.03 40.73 -15.56
CA ASN A 497 4.48 42.07 -15.19
C ASN A 497 4.21 43.10 -16.31
N LYS A 498 4.37 42.71 -17.57
CA LYS A 498 3.99 43.56 -18.71
C LYS A 498 2.48 43.81 -18.72
N GLY A 499 1.66 42.77 -18.48
CA GLY A 499 0.21 42.90 -18.32
C GLY A 499 -0.18 43.85 -17.18
N ALA A 500 0.42 43.67 -16.00
CA ALA A 500 0.17 44.52 -14.83
C ALA A 500 0.55 45.99 -15.08
N LYS A 501 1.73 46.25 -15.67
CA LYS A 501 2.17 47.61 -16.03
C LYS A 501 1.23 48.27 -17.03
N ASN A 502 0.74 47.52 -18.02
CA ASN A 502 -0.23 48.03 -18.96
C ASN A 502 -1.52 48.47 -18.24
N ILE A 503 -2.09 47.62 -17.39
CA ILE A 503 -3.29 47.95 -16.61
C ILE A 503 -3.05 49.17 -15.71
N GLN A 504 -1.92 49.20 -14.99
CA GLN A 504 -1.54 50.33 -14.14
C GLN A 504 -1.44 51.63 -14.96
N SER A 505 -0.89 51.59 -16.17
CA SER A 505 -0.80 52.76 -17.04
C SER A 505 -2.17 53.31 -17.45
N PHE A 506 -3.13 52.43 -17.77
CA PHE A 506 -4.52 52.82 -18.08
C PHE A 506 -5.23 53.43 -16.86
N VAL A 507 -5.09 52.82 -15.68
CA VAL A 507 -5.70 53.30 -14.44
C VAL A 507 -5.13 54.66 -14.04
N CYS A 508 -3.80 54.83 -14.13
CA CYS A 508 -3.16 56.12 -13.84
C CYS A 508 -3.62 57.21 -14.81
N GLY A 509 -3.66 56.90 -16.12
CA GLY A 509 -4.16 57.83 -17.14
C GLY A 509 -5.61 58.23 -16.91
N GLU A 510 -6.47 57.28 -16.55
CA GLU A 510 -7.87 57.54 -16.25
C GLU A 510 -8.07 58.36 -14.95
N SER A 511 -7.27 58.08 -13.91
CA SER A 511 -7.28 58.86 -12.68
C SER A 511 -6.92 60.34 -12.94
N ILE A 512 -5.91 60.59 -13.78
CA ILE A 512 -5.50 61.95 -14.17
C ILE A 512 -6.60 62.63 -15.01
N ARG A 513 -7.18 61.94 -16.00
CA ARG A 513 -8.28 62.49 -16.82
C ARG A 513 -9.50 62.88 -15.98
N ARG A 514 -9.87 62.05 -14.99
CA ARG A 514 -10.97 62.38 -14.06
C ARG A 514 -10.65 63.60 -13.20
N LYS A 515 -9.43 63.72 -12.68
CA LYS A 515 -8.99 64.89 -11.90
C LYS A 515 -9.06 66.17 -12.75
N TYR A 516 -8.57 66.13 -13.99
CA TYR A 516 -8.62 67.28 -14.90
C TYR A 516 -10.05 67.64 -15.29
N GLY A 517 -10.93 66.66 -15.54
CA GLY A 517 -12.34 66.91 -15.83
C GLY A 517 -13.07 67.63 -14.69
N ILE A 518 -12.76 67.28 -13.43
CA ILE A 518 -13.30 68.00 -12.25
C ILE A 518 -12.82 69.45 -12.22
N GLU A 519 -11.54 69.70 -12.49
CA GLU A 519 -10.96 71.04 -12.46
C GLU A 519 -11.42 71.91 -13.64
N ALA A 520 -11.55 71.35 -14.84
CA ALA A 520 -12.08 72.03 -16.01
C ALA A 520 -13.56 72.45 -15.82
N ASN A 521 -14.36 71.59 -15.17
CA ASN A 521 -15.75 71.91 -14.80
C ASN A 521 -15.84 72.99 -13.72
N ARG A 522 -14.83 73.15 -12.86
CA ARG A 522 -14.75 74.29 -11.93
C ARG A 522 -14.43 75.58 -12.67
N CYS A 523 -13.48 75.57 -13.60
CA CYS A 523 -13.11 76.77 -14.37
C CYS A 523 -14.24 77.28 -15.29
N SER A 524 -15.06 76.39 -15.87
CA SER A 524 -16.19 76.82 -16.71
C SER A 524 -17.31 77.51 -15.93
N ALA A 525 -17.41 77.29 -14.61
CA ALA A 525 -18.40 77.94 -13.75
C ALA A 525 -18.06 79.40 -13.40
N PHE A 526 -16.78 79.81 -13.49
CA PHE A 526 -16.32 81.17 -13.14
C PHE A 526 -16.23 82.16 -14.33
N ALA A 527 -16.31 81.66 -15.57
CA ALA A 527 -16.12 82.48 -16.77
C ALA A 527 -17.18 83.59 -17.01
N PRO A 528 -18.47 83.43 -16.67
CA PRO A 528 -19.47 84.47 -16.94
C PRO A 528 -19.34 85.73 -16.06
N GLN A 529 -18.79 85.63 -14.84
CA GLN A 529 -18.78 86.74 -13.88
C GLN A 529 -17.73 87.82 -14.17
N LEU A 530 -16.62 87.47 -14.83
CA LEU A 530 -15.52 88.41 -15.09
C LEU A 530 -15.82 89.38 -16.24
N VAL A 531 -16.71 88.99 -17.16
CA VAL A 531 -17.00 89.76 -18.38
C VAL A 531 -17.91 90.97 -18.08
N ASP A 532 -18.81 90.85 -17.10
CA ASP A 532 -19.73 91.93 -16.71
C ASP A 532 -19.03 93.11 -15.99
N GLU A 533 -18.03 92.84 -15.13
CA GLU A 533 -17.29 93.90 -14.42
C GLU A 533 -16.37 94.72 -15.36
N GLN A 534 -15.79 94.06 -16.38
CA GLN A 534 -14.96 94.74 -17.38
C GLN A 534 -15.79 95.64 -18.29
N LEU A 535 -17.01 95.21 -18.67
CA LEU A 535 -17.92 96.01 -19.49
C LEU A 535 -18.33 97.31 -18.76
N ALA A 536 -18.64 97.21 -17.46
CA ALA A 536 -18.98 98.37 -16.63
C ALA A 536 -17.82 99.39 -16.52
N SER A 537 -16.59 98.90 -16.38
CA SER A 537 -15.39 99.73 -16.29
C SER A 537 -15.08 100.47 -17.60
N VAL A 538 -15.29 99.81 -18.75
CA VAL A 538 -15.10 100.42 -20.08
C VAL A 538 -16.13 101.53 -20.33
N ILE A 539 -17.39 101.33 -19.94
CA ILE A 539 -18.44 102.36 -20.08
C ILE A 539 -18.09 103.61 -19.27
N TYR A 540 -17.58 103.44 -18.04
CA TYR A 540 -17.14 104.55 -17.20
C TYR A 540 -15.99 105.34 -17.85
N LEU A 541 -14.95 104.65 -18.34
CA LEU A 541 -13.80 105.29 -18.99
C LEU A 541 -14.20 106.08 -20.25
N GLN A 542 -15.11 105.53 -21.06
CA GLN A 542 -15.63 106.23 -22.24
C GLN A 542 -16.35 107.54 -21.88
N SER A 543 -17.07 107.58 -20.76
CA SER A 543 -17.75 108.80 -20.30
C SER A 543 -16.76 109.93 -19.97
N VAL A 544 -15.63 109.60 -19.33
CA VAL A 544 -14.58 110.54 -18.95
C VAL A 544 -13.85 111.08 -20.20
N ILE A 545 -13.51 110.20 -21.15
CA ILE A 545 -12.82 110.57 -22.39
C ILE A 545 -13.67 111.51 -23.24
N ARG A 546 -14.98 111.24 -23.37
CA ARG A 546 -15.91 112.13 -24.09
C ARG A 546 -15.95 113.52 -23.46
N GLY A 547 -15.95 113.61 -22.13
CA GLY A 547 -15.89 114.90 -21.41
C GLY A 547 -14.56 115.64 -21.55
N TRP A 548 -13.43 114.94 -21.69
CA TRP A 548 -12.12 115.55 -21.91
C TRP A 548 -11.95 116.11 -23.33
N LEU A 549 -12.42 115.38 -24.36
CA LEU A 549 -12.29 115.79 -25.76
C LEU A 549 -13.03 117.11 -26.05
N VAL A 550 -14.20 117.33 -25.47
CA VAL A 550 -14.95 118.58 -25.62
C VAL A 550 -14.18 119.76 -25.02
N ARG A 551 -13.59 119.60 -23.83
CA ARG A 551 -12.77 120.63 -23.18
C ARG A 551 -11.51 120.97 -23.98
N ARG A 552 -10.80 119.95 -24.50
CA ARG A 552 -9.61 120.14 -25.34
C ARG A 552 -9.91 120.84 -26.67
N HIS A 553 -11.07 120.57 -27.27
CA HIS A 553 -11.44 121.22 -28.52
C HIS A 553 -11.65 122.72 -28.36
N PHE A 554 -12.22 123.14 -27.22
CA PHE A 554 -12.41 124.55 -26.88
C PHE A 554 -11.07 125.30 -26.75
N ASP A 555 -10.10 124.71 -26.05
CA ASP A 555 -8.77 125.30 -25.85
C ASP A 555 -7.97 125.46 -27.17
N ASN A 556 -8.14 124.50 -28.10
CA ASN A 556 -7.39 124.51 -29.36
C ASN A 556 -7.87 125.59 -30.36
N ILE A 557 -9.14 125.99 -30.29
CA ILE A 557 -9.68 127.10 -31.11
C ILE A 557 -9.11 128.44 -30.63
N HIS A 558 -8.87 128.59 -29.33
CA HIS A 558 -8.32 129.81 -28.75
C HIS A 558 -6.87 130.07 -29.19
N ASN A 559 -6.06 129.02 -29.35
CA ASN A 559 -4.63 129.13 -29.62
C ASN A 559 -4.25 129.27 -31.11
N SER A 560 -5.15 128.99 -32.05
CA SER A 560 -4.87 128.97 -33.50
C SER A 560 -4.76 130.36 -34.17
N LYS A 561 -5.00 131.46 -33.44
CA LYS A 561 -4.99 132.82 -34.00
C LYS A 561 -3.64 133.56 -33.94
N GLN A 562 -2.58 132.98 -33.36
CA GLN A 562 -1.42 133.80 -32.95
C GLN A 562 -0.08 133.66 -33.67
N LEU A 563 0.23 132.66 -34.51
CA LEU A 563 1.60 132.62 -35.07
C LEU A 563 1.77 131.81 -36.37
N ASN A 564 1.71 132.52 -37.50
CA ASN A 564 2.25 132.12 -38.80
C ASN A 564 3.36 133.13 -39.16
N HIS A 565 4.63 132.73 -39.30
CA HIS A 565 5.52 133.18 -40.39
C HIS A 565 6.95 132.57 -40.36
N LEU A 566 7.39 132.09 -41.55
CA LEU A 566 8.76 131.83 -42.05
C LEU A 566 9.48 130.54 -41.58
N SER A 567 10.24 129.76 -42.39
CA SER A 567 10.30 129.44 -43.83
C SER A 567 11.37 128.36 -44.09
N ILE A 568 10.96 127.15 -44.51
CA ILE A 568 11.42 126.33 -45.68
C ILE A 568 12.89 126.42 -46.22
N LYS A 569 13.61 125.27 -46.35
CA LYS A 569 13.99 124.55 -47.63
C LYS A 569 15.20 123.58 -47.54
N SER A 570 15.04 122.34 -48.04
CA SER A 570 15.87 121.64 -49.09
C SER A 570 15.59 120.10 -49.07
N LYS A 571 14.81 119.49 -49.98
CA LYS A 571 15.13 118.85 -51.32
C LYS A 571 16.06 117.62 -51.21
N ARG A 572 15.87 116.43 -51.84
CA ARG A 572 15.35 115.93 -53.15
C ARG A 572 14.87 114.44 -52.97
N LYS A 573 13.77 113.85 -53.51
CA LYS A 573 13.29 113.51 -54.89
C LYS A 573 14.29 112.67 -55.73
N THR A 574 13.99 111.59 -56.48
CA THR A 574 12.79 110.97 -57.15
C THR A 574 13.28 109.65 -57.84
N GLY A 575 12.57 108.53 -58.06
CA GLY A 575 11.39 108.22 -58.92
C GLY A 575 11.51 106.73 -59.41
N ARG A 576 10.49 105.83 -59.31
CA ARG A 576 9.42 105.43 -60.28
C ARG A 576 9.94 104.85 -61.63
N LYS A 577 9.46 103.74 -62.26
CA LYS A 577 8.19 102.93 -62.21
C LYS A 577 8.26 101.66 -63.14
N LEU A 578 7.37 100.67 -62.90
CA LEU A 578 6.69 99.65 -63.79
C LEU A 578 7.52 98.62 -64.61
N SER A 579 7.12 97.34 -64.90
CA SER A 579 5.85 96.57 -64.86
C SER A 579 6.11 95.03 -65.04
N GLU A 580 5.23 94.21 -64.46
CA GLU A 580 4.70 92.85 -64.85
C GLU A 580 5.60 91.67 -65.31
N ALA A 581 5.50 90.52 -64.61
CA ALA A 581 4.80 89.27 -65.06
C ALA A 581 5.38 87.95 -64.46
N LYS A 582 4.47 87.12 -63.91
CA LYS A 582 4.45 85.63 -63.75
C LYS A 582 5.68 84.85 -63.20
N VAL A 583 5.48 84.12 -62.09
CA VAL A 583 5.40 82.63 -61.95
C VAL A 583 5.40 82.30 -60.43
N PHE A 584 4.44 81.50 -59.96
CA PHE A 584 4.37 80.89 -58.61
C PHE A 584 4.79 79.41 -58.70
N PRO A 585 5.39 78.80 -57.66
CA PRO A 585 4.57 78.18 -56.59
C PRO A 585 5.19 78.21 -55.17
N THR A 586 4.36 78.38 -54.14
CA THR A 586 4.64 77.90 -52.77
C THR A 586 3.34 77.66 -51.99
N VAL A 587 3.02 76.37 -51.85
CA VAL A 587 2.45 75.66 -50.68
C VAL A 587 1.50 76.45 -49.75
N ASP A 588 0.19 76.22 -49.94
CA ASP A 588 -0.85 76.45 -48.94
C ASP A 588 -1.18 75.13 -48.20
N MET A 589 -1.31 75.22 -46.88
CA MET A 589 -1.86 74.19 -46.00
C MET A 589 -3.39 74.31 -45.98
N GLU A 590 -4.08 73.39 -46.66
CA GLU A 590 -5.50 73.12 -46.44
C GLU A 590 -5.70 71.90 -45.51
N THR A 591 -6.68 72.07 -44.63
CA THR A 591 -7.46 71.08 -43.86
C THR A 591 -7.62 69.69 -44.51
N PRO A 592 -7.54 68.60 -43.73
CA PRO A 592 -8.13 67.33 -44.10
C PRO A 592 -9.38 67.01 -43.25
N HIS A 593 -10.47 66.78 -44.00
CA HIS A 593 -11.62 65.92 -43.75
C HIS A 593 -11.68 65.12 -42.43
N GLU A 594 -12.81 65.31 -41.75
CA GLU A 594 -13.43 64.35 -40.83
C GLU A 594 -13.59 62.98 -41.50
N GLN A 595 -12.84 61.99 -41.04
CA GLN A 595 -13.21 60.58 -41.13
C GLN A 595 -13.66 60.13 -39.74
N GLN A 596 -14.97 60.03 -39.55
CA GLN A 596 -15.59 59.35 -38.42
C GLN A 596 -15.13 57.88 -38.40
N ILE A 597 -14.22 57.53 -37.50
CA ILE A 597 -14.05 56.15 -37.04
C ILE A 597 -14.94 55.98 -35.81
N GLN A 598 -16.16 55.53 -36.07
CA GLN A 598 -17.14 55.15 -35.07
C GLN A 598 -16.66 53.85 -34.39
N VAL A 599 -15.92 53.97 -33.28
CA VAL A 599 -15.67 52.81 -32.40
C VAL A 599 -16.99 52.48 -31.72
N VAL A 600 -17.62 51.41 -32.20
CA VAL A 600 -18.93 50.92 -31.78
C VAL A 600 -19.00 50.78 -30.24
N PRO A 601 -19.94 51.48 -29.56
CA PRO A 601 -20.16 51.38 -28.11
C PRO A 601 -20.43 49.94 -27.60
N SER A 602 -20.82 49.03 -28.49
CA SER A 602 -21.06 47.62 -28.16
C SER A 602 -19.76 46.83 -27.86
N VAL A 603 -18.61 47.19 -28.41
CA VAL A 603 -17.33 46.47 -28.17
C VAL A 603 -16.76 46.79 -26.79
N MET A 604 -16.87 48.05 -26.34
CA MET A 604 -16.45 48.47 -24.99
C MET A 604 -17.38 47.89 -23.91
N SER A 605 -18.68 47.89 -24.17
CA SER A 605 -19.67 47.25 -23.29
C SER A 605 -19.47 45.74 -23.20
N GLU A 606 -19.10 45.09 -24.32
CA GLU A 606 -18.76 43.68 -24.38
C GLU A 606 -17.48 43.34 -23.59
N LEU A 607 -16.46 44.19 -23.69
CA LEU A 607 -15.21 44.05 -22.91
C LEU A 607 -15.45 44.22 -21.40
N GLN A 608 -16.24 45.22 -20.98
CA GLN A 608 -16.62 45.37 -19.56
C GLN A 608 -17.40 44.16 -19.05
N ARG A 609 -18.32 43.61 -19.85
CA ARG A 609 -19.07 42.40 -19.50
C ARG A 609 -18.17 41.17 -19.35
N ARG A 610 -17.15 41.02 -20.20
CA ARG A 610 -16.16 39.93 -20.09
C ARG A 610 -15.24 40.08 -18.90
N VAL A 611 -14.83 41.30 -18.56
CA VAL A 611 -14.03 41.59 -17.36
C VAL A 611 -14.81 41.26 -16.10
N LEU A 612 -16.06 41.74 -15.98
CA LEU A 612 -16.92 41.43 -14.83
C LEU A 612 -17.18 39.92 -14.69
N LYS A 613 -17.36 39.21 -15.81
CA LYS A 613 -17.52 37.74 -15.79
C LYS A 613 -16.23 37.03 -15.36
N ALA A 614 -15.07 37.52 -15.80
CA ALA A 614 -13.78 36.98 -15.39
C ALA A 614 -13.51 37.24 -13.89
N GLU A 615 -13.82 38.43 -13.39
CA GLU A 615 -13.71 38.79 -11.96
C GLU A 615 -14.65 37.94 -11.09
N ALA A 616 -15.89 37.74 -11.52
CA ALA A 616 -16.83 36.85 -10.83
C ALA A 616 -16.35 35.39 -10.82
N THR A 617 -15.78 34.91 -11.93
CA THR A 617 -15.21 33.55 -12.01
C THR A 617 -13.97 33.41 -11.12
N LEU A 618 -13.14 34.45 -11.05
CA LEU A 618 -11.95 34.48 -10.20
C LEU A 618 -12.34 34.41 -8.73
N GLY A 619 -13.33 35.21 -8.30
CA GLY A 619 -13.84 35.18 -6.93
C GLY A 619 -14.46 33.82 -6.56
N GLN A 620 -15.19 33.20 -7.48
CA GLN A 620 -15.70 31.83 -7.27
C GLN A 620 -14.56 30.82 -7.10
N LYS A 621 -13.51 30.92 -7.91
CA LYS A 621 -12.34 30.02 -7.82
C LYS A 621 -11.52 30.26 -6.55
N GLU A 622 -11.45 31.49 -6.06
CA GLU A 622 -10.82 31.79 -4.77
C GLU A 622 -11.59 31.17 -3.61
N GLN A 623 -12.93 31.24 -3.63
CA GLN A 623 -13.78 30.61 -2.62
C GLN A 623 -13.71 29.06 -2.65
N GLU A 624 -13.63 28.47 -3.84
CA GLU A 624 -13.38 27.03 -3.98
C GLU A 624 -11.99 26.66 -3.43
N ASN A 625 -10.97 27.51 -3.65
CA ASN A 625 -9.62 27.27 -3.15
C ASN A 625 -9.53 27.37 -1.62
N THR A 626 -10.24 28.31 -0.99
CA THR A 626 -10.32 28.39 0.47
C THR A 626 -11.01 27.16 1.05
N THR A 627 -12.14 26.74 0.46
CA THR A 627 -12.87 25.54 0.88
C THR A 627 -12.01 24.27 0.77
N LEU A 628 -11.24 24.12 -0.32
CA LEU A 628 -10.34 22.98 -0.50
C LEU A 628 -9.17 22.99 0.50
N ARG A 629 -8.65 24.18 0.86
CA ARG A 629 -7.62 24.32 1.89
C ARG A 629 -8.15 23.93 3.28
N GLU A 630 -9.38 24.33 3.60
CA GLU A 630 -10.04 23.93 4.85
C GLU A 630 -10.27 22.41 4.91
N GLN A 631 -10.69 21.78 3.80
CA GLN A 631 -10.81 20.33 3.71
C GLN A 631 -9.45 19.62 3.89
N LEU A 632 -8.39 20.13 3.27
CA LEU A 632 -7.03 19.60 3.46
C LEU A 632 -6.59 19.69 4.93
N GLN A 633 -6.82 20.82 5.59
CA GLN A 633 -6.52 20.96 7.03
C GLN A 633 -7.34 19.99 7.89
N GLN A 634 -8.61 19.75 7.55
CA GLN A 634 -9.42 18.75 8.24
C GLN A 634 -8.90 17.33 8.05
N TYR A 635 -8.44 16.98 6.84
CA TYR A 635 -7.83 15.67 6.57
C TYR A 635 -6.49 15.51 7.30
N GLU A 636 -5.64 16.54 7.31
CA GLU A 636 -4.38 16.53 8.07
C GLU A 636 -4.63 16.37 9.58
N ALA A 637 -5.63 17.05 10.14
CA ALA A 637 -5.99 16.91 11.55
C ALA A 637 -6.51 15.51 11.88
N ARG A 638 -7.34 14.92 11.01
CA ARG A 638 -7.81 13.52 11.18
C ARG A 638 -6.68 12.53 11.07
N TRP A 639 -5.74 12.75 10.14
CA TRP A 639 -4.55 11.92 9.98
C TRP A 639 -3.71 11.90 11.25
N LEU A 640 -3.45 13.07 11.85
CA LEU A 640 -2.70 13.18 13.10
C LEU A 640 -3.41 12.50 14.29
N ASP A 641 -4.76 12.54 14.33
CA ASP A 641 -5.54 11.82 15.34
C ASP A 641 -5.44 10.29 15.17
N TYR A 642 -5.49 9.80 13.92
CA TYR A 642 -5.28 8.37 13.63
C TYR A 642 -3.86 7.92 13.98
N GLU A 643 -2.84 8.71 13.63
CA GLU A 643 -1.45 8.42 13.97
C GLU A 643 -1.24 8.36 15.49
N ALA A 644 -1.87 9.27 16.25
CA ALA A 644 -1.83 9.24 17.71
C ALA A 644 -2.53 8.01 18.29
N LYS A 645 -3.68 7.60 17.74
CA LYS A 645 -4.40 6.38 18.13
C LYS A 645 -3.60 5.12 17.84
N MET A 646 -3.00 5.01 16.66
CA MET A 646 -2.13 3.88 16.30
C MET A 646 -0.94 3.78 17.24
N LYS A 647 -0.30 4.90 17.55
CA LYS A 647 0.83 4.94 18.50
C LYS A 647 0.42 4.55 19.92
N SER A 648 -0.77 4.97 20.37
CA SER A 648 -1.31 4.55 21.67
C SER A 648 -1.64 3.06 21.71
N MET A 649 -2.10 2.49 20.60
CA MET A 649 -2.41 1.07 20.47
C MET A 649 -1.14 0.22 20.48
N GLU A 650 -0.11 0.65 19.75
CA GLU A 650 1.23 0.07 19.76
C GLU A 650 1.84 0.09 21.17
N ASP A 651 1.79 1.24 21.86
CA ASP A 651 2.28 1.35 23.25
C ASP A 651 1.53 0.42 24.21
N MET A 652 0.22 0.18 23.99
CA MET A 652 -0.58 -0.76 24.78
C MET A 652 -0.20 -2.21 24.48
N TRP A 653 -0.02 -2.54 23.20
CA TRP A 653 0.40 -3.86 22.75
C TRP A 653 1.80 -4.21 23.27
N GLN A 654 2.76 -3.27 23.20
CA GLN A 654 4.10 -3.46 23.76
C GLN A 654 4.07 -3.69 25.27
N LYS A 655 3.21 -2.98 26.01
CA LYS A 655 3.02 -3.22 27.46
C LYS A 655 2.42 -4.60 27.74
N GLN A 656 1.45 -5.04 26.96
CA GLN A 656 0.87 -6.38 27.09
C GLN A 656 1.91 -7.48 26.77
N MET A 657 2.71 -7.29 25.72
CA MET A 657 3.78 -8.20 25.34
C MET A 657 4.86 -8.28 26.43
N ALA A 658 5.28 -7.15 26.99
CA ALA A 658 6.23 -7.12 28.10
C ALA A 658 5.68 -7.79 29.37
N SER A 659 4.39 -7.62 29.67
CA SER A 659 3.71 -8.30 30.77
C SER A 659 3.67 -9.82 30.57
N LEU A 660 3.33 -10.28 29.36
CA LEU A 660 3.33 -11.70 28.98
C LEU A 660 4.73 -12.32 29.04
N GLN A 661 5.77 -11.58 28.62
CA GLN A 661 7.15 -12.03 28.74
C GLN A 661 7.59 -12.14 30.22
N THR A 662 7.15 -11.20 31.05
CA THR A 662 7.45 -11.20 32.49
C THR A 662 6.75 -12.36 33.21
N SER A 663 5.49 -12.65 32.86
CA SER A 663 4.75 -13.80 33.42
C SER A 663 5.32 -15.14 32.94
N LEU A 664 5.76 -15.24 31.67
CA LEU A 664 6.48 -16.40 31.16
C LEU A 664 7.83 -16.61 31.85
N ALA A 665 8.57 -15.53 32.12
CA ALA A 665 9.83 -15.59 32.85
C ALA A 665 9.61 -16.02 34.31
N ALA A 666 8.55 -15.53 34.96
CA ALA A 666 8.16 -15.95 36.31
C ALA A 666 7.76 -17.43 36.34
N ALA A 667 6.93 -17.90 35.41
CA ALA A 667 6.52 -19.31 35.30
C ALA A 667 7.71 -20.25 35.04
N ARG A 668 8.67 -19.83 34.21
CA ARG A 668 9.93 -20.56 33.98
C ARG A 668 10.79 -20.64 35.24
N LYS A 669 10.82 -19.56 36.03
CA LYS A 669 11.59 -19.51 37.28
C LYS A 669 10.95 -20.39 38.36
N SER A 670 9.62 -20.49 38.39
CA SER A 670 8.90 -21.46 39.23
C SER A 670 9.16 -22.90 38.80
N LEU A 671 9.11 -23.21 37.49
CA LEU A 671 9.44 -24.56 36.99
C LEU A 671 10.91 -24.96 37.25
N ALA A 672 11.84 -24.01 37.18
CA ALA A 672 13.26 -24.25 37.47
C ALA A 672 13.54 -24.45 38.98
N ALA A 673 12.72 -23.85 39.84
CA ALA A 673 12.77 -24.07 41.28
C ALA A 673 12.26 -25.47 41.66
N ASP A 674 11.29 -26.02 40.92
CA ASP A 674 10.77 -27.38 41.15
C ASP A 674 11.66 -28.49 40.58
N SER A 675 12.51 -28.20 39.59
CA SER A 675 13.35 -29.19 38.91
C SER A 675 14.78 -29.33 39.45
N THR A 676 15.21 -28.47 40.39
CA THR A 676 16.57 -28.53 40.97
C THR A 676 16.63 -29.26 42.32
N ALA A 677 15.53 -29.83 42.80
CA ALA A 677 15.46 -30.59 44.06
C ALA A 677 15.46 -32.13 43.93
N GLY A 678 15.58 -32.70 42.72
CA GLY A 678 15.60 -34.16 42.59
C GLY A 678 16.19 -34.67 41.30
N GLN A 679 17.49 -35.01 41.31
CA GLN A 679 18.06 -36.22 40.68
C GLN A 679 19.61 -36.21 40.71
N LEU A 680 20.20 -37.13 41.49
CA LEU A 680 21.52 -37.69 41.20
C LEU A 680 21.65 -39.14 41.75
N GLY A 681 21.86 -40.11 40.85
CA GLY A 681 22.19 -41.54 41.09
C GLY A 681 20.98 -42.49 41.01
N ARG A 682 20.95 -43.65 40.31
CA ARG A 682 21.96 -44.52 39.67
C ARG A 682 21.25 -45.47 38.66
N ALA A 683 21.99 -46.12 37.75
CA ALA A 683 21.51 -46.92 36.63
C ALA A 683 21.11 -48.39 36.94
N ASP A 684 20.30 -48.93 36.01
CA ASP A 684 20.10 -50.33 35.54
C ASP A 684 19.02 -51.29 36.11
N VAL A 685 18.05 -51.60 35.21
CA VAL A 685 17.41 -52.89 34.83
C VAL A 685 16.16 -53.43 35.58
N VAL A 686 15.09 -53.63 34.77
CA VAL A 686 13.90 -54.54 34.84
C VAL A 686 12.64 -54.14 35.67
N SER A 687 11.49 -54.24 34.99
CA SER A 687 10.07 -54.10 35.43
C SER A 687 9.58 -55.30 36.29
N PRO A 688 8.35 -55.38 36.90
CA PRO A 688 7.22 -54.44 36.99
C PRO A 688 6.52 -54.33 38.39
N ARG A 689 5.68 -53.28 38.53
CA ARG A 689 4.46 -53.14 39.38
C ARG A 689 4.53 -53.02 40.93
N HIS A 690 3.64 -52.15 41.41
CA HIS A 690 2.88 -52.08 42.68
C HIS A 690 3.28 -51.07 43.80
N TYR A 691 2.34 -50.11 43.99
CA TYR A 691 1.74 -49.54 45.21
C TYR A 691 2.59 -49.11 46.44
N ASP A 692 2.35 -47.83 46.79
CA ASP A 692 2.11 -47.25 48.13
C ASP A 692 3.21 -46.71 49.07
N SER A 693 2.94 -45.45 49.45
CA SER A 693 2.97 -44.78 50.78
C SER A 693 4.27 -44.35 51.48
N GLU A 694 4.34 -43.01 51.61
CA GLU A 694 4.47 -42.20 52.83
C GLU A 694 5.79 -42.05 53.64
N ASP A 695 6.02 -40.77 53.94
CA ASP A 695 6.39 -40.18 55.25
C ASP A 695 7.83 -39.71 55.60
N ASN A 696 7.87 -38.36 55.74
CA ASN A 696 8.27 -37.57 56.92
C ASN A 696 9.72 -37.06 57.17
N VAL A 697 9.81 -35.71 57.06
CA VAL A 697 10.15 -34.73 58.13
C VAL A 697 11.63 -34.45 58.52
N SER A 698 12.02 -33.17 58.35
CA SER A 698 12.57 -32.25 59.38
C SER A 698 13.87 -31.47 59.05
N MET A 699 13.68 -30.16 58.83
CA MET A 699 14.37 -29.00 59.46
C MET A 699 15.83 -29.06 59.94
N GLY A 700 16.60 -28.00 59.57
CA GLY A 700 17.23 -27.15 60.59
C GLY A 700 18.74 -26.83 60.50
N SER A 701 19.07 -25.74 59.77
CA SER A 701 20.11 -24.71 60.01
C SER A 701 21.41 -24.97 60.80
N ARG A 702 22.56 -24.50 60.27
CA ARG A 702 23.49 -23.51 60.91
C ARG A 702 24.78 -23.27 60.08
N THR A 703 25.10 -22.00 59.84
CA THR A 703 26.44 -21.42 59.51
C THR A 703 27.20 -21.08 60.82
N PRO A 704 28.54 -20.80 60.90
CA PRO A 704 29.30 -19.82 60.07
C PRO A 704 30.85 -19.96 59.88
N GLY A 705 31.42 -19.21 58.92
CA GLY A 705 32.58 -18.31 59.16
C GLY A 705 33.97 -18.52 58.49
N VAL A 706 34.55 -17.40 58.00
CA VAL A 706 35.99 -17.03 57.75
C VAL A 706 36.53 -17.19 56.30
N LYS A 707 36.54 -16.14 55.43
CA LYS A 707 37.55 -15.07 55.08
C LYS A 707 38.83 -15.58 54.35
N THR A 708 39.24 -15.11 53.15
CA THR A 708 39.88 -13.80 52.74
C THR A 708 40.22 -13.88 51.19
N PRO A 709 40.78 -12.89 50.45
CA PRO A 709 40.71 -11.42 50.42
C PRO A 709 40.21 -10.82 49.07
N VAL A 710 39.93 -9.53 49.11
CA VAL A 710 39.47 -8.63 48.05
C VAL A 710 40.64 -7.96 47.31
N GLY A 711 40.53 -7.81 45.99
CA GLY A 711 41.27 -6.82 45.19
C GLY A 711 40.28 -5.86 44.52
N VAL A 712 40.14 -4.64 45.06
CA VAL A 712 39.31 -3.56 44.48
C VAL A 712 40.12 -2.81 43.43
N ARG A 713 39.60 -2.74 42.20
CA ARG A 713 39.85 -1.63 41.26
C ARG A 713 38.54 -0.87 41.07
N GLU A 714 38.63 0.45 41.19
CA GLU A 714 37.52 1.40 41.38
C GLU A 714 36.54 1.49 40.19
N ASN A 715 35.25 1.33 40.48
CA ASN A 715 34.12 1.39 39.53
C ASN A 715 33.38 2.75 39.57
N GLY A 716 34.10 3.88 39.51
CA GLY A 716 33.51 5.22 39.61
C GLY A 716 32.60 5.64 38.44
N SER A 717 32.74 5.02 37.27
CA SER A 717 32.07 5.45 36.02
C SER A 717 30.66 4.89 35.85
N LEU A 718 30.39 3.67 36.34
CA LEU A 718 29.08 3.01 36.28
C LEU A 718 28.12 3.57 37.34
N ASN A 719 28.64 4.06 38.47
CA ASN A 719 27.84 4.63 39.55
C ASN A 719 27.13 5.93 39.16
N ALA A 720 27.69 6.76 38.27
CA ALA A 720 27.06 8.03 37.89
C ALA A 720 25.76 7.84 37.10
N VAL A 721 25.73 6.88 36.17
CA VAL A 721 24.52 6.55 35.40
C VAL A 721 23.53 5.76 36.27
N GLY A 722 24.03 4.86 37.13
CA GLY A 722 23.20 4.15 38.09
C GLY A 722 22.49 5.08 39.08
N ASN A 723 23.15 6.15 39.51
CA ASN A 723 22.54 7.16 40.40
C ASN A 723 21.47 7.99 39.69
N LEU A 724 21.65 8.35 38.42
CA LEU A 724 20.62 9.02 37.62
C LEU A 724 19.41 8.12 37.35
N LEU A 725 19.62 6.82 37.18
CA LEU A 725 18.54 5.85 37.01
C LEU A 725 17.71 5.72 38.30
N LYS A 726 18.38 5.68 39.46
CA LYS A 726 17.69 5.71 40.77
C LYS A 726 16.93 7.02 41.01
N GLU A 727 17.50 8.17 40.63
CA GLU A 727 16.80 9.46 40.71
C GLU A 727 15.55 9.46 39.81
N PHE A 728 15.64 8.86 38.61
CA PHE A 728 14.51 8.74 37.70
C PHE A 728 13.37 7.93 38.31
N ASP A 729 13.66 6.76 38.86
CA ASP A 729 12.64 5.89 39.45
C ASP A 729 11.99 6.54 40.69
N GLN A 730 12.79 7.19 41.54
CA GLN A 730 12.27 7.92 42.71
C GLN A 730 11.37 9.11 42.32
N ARG A 731 11.79 9.91 41.35
CA ARG A 731 11.02 11.08 40.88
C ARG A 731 9.77 10.66 40.13
N LYS A 732 9.84 9.59 39.34
CA LYS A 732 8.68 9.01 38.66
C LYS A 732 7.62 8.56 39.67
N GLN A 733 8.03 7.81 40.69
CA GLN A 733 7.12 7.38 41.74
C GLN A 733 6.47 8.57 42.46
N ALA A 734 7.24 9.63 42.78
CA ALA A 734 6.69 10.83 43.40
C ALA A 734 5.65 11.55 42.51
N PHE A 735 5.85 11.60 41.19
CA PHE A 735 4.85 12.19 40.29
C PHE A 735 3.59 11.32 40.14
N ASP A 736 3.75 10.00 40.17
CA ASP A 736 2.63 9.07 40.14
C ASP A 736 1.82 9.14 41.44
N ASP A 737 2.49 9.28 42.59
CA ASP A 737 1.86 9.47 43.91
C ASP A 737 1.15 10.83 44.01
N ASP A 738 1.77 11.91 43.52
CA ASP A 738 1.15 13.25 43.44
C ASP A 738 -0.10 13.25 42.55
N ALA A 739 -0.04 12.57 41.40
CA ALA A 739 -1.17 12.45 40.48
C ALA A 739 -2.32 11.65 41.12
N LYS A 740 -1.98 10.58 41.84
CA LYS A 740 -2.96 9.76 42.57
C LYS A 740 -3.61 10.54 43.71
N SER A 741 -2.83 11.30 44.48
CA SER A 741 -3.34 12.19 45.53
C SER A 741 -4.32 13.23 44.97
N LEU A 742 -4.03 13.83 43.81
CA LEU A 742 -4.93 14.82 43.18
C LEU A 742 -6.24 14.20 42.72
N VAL A 743 -6.21 12.97 42.19
CA VAL A 743 -7.41 12.24 41.78
C VAL A 743 -8.24 11.81 42.99
N GLU A 744 -7.61 11.37 44.07
CA GLU A 744 -8.29 11.00 45.32
C GLU A 744 -8.93 12.22 46.00
N THR A 745 -8.25 13.37 46.02
CA THR A 745 -8.78 14.63 46.59
C THR A 745 -9.98 15.17 45.79
N GLY A 746 -10.07 14.89 44.48
CA GLY A 746 -11.21 15.26 43.64
C GLY A 746 -12.49 14.46 43.89
N THR A 747 -12.42 13.35 44.66
CA THR A 747 -13.58 12.50 44.99
C THR A 747 -14.18 12.79 46.38
N ALA A 748 -13.53 13.62 47.20
CA ALA A 748 -14.07 14.11 48.46
C ALA A 748 -14.40 15.62 48.36
N GLN A 749 -15.48 16.06 49.01
CA GLN A 749 -16.09 17.40 48.87
C GLN A 749 -15.12 18.61 48.86
N PRO A 750 -15.47 19.69 48.14
CA PRO A 750 -14.58 20.83 47.94
C PRO A 750 -14.59 21.76 49.15
N VAL A 751 -13.48 21.82 49.90
CA VAL A 751 -13.27 22.82 50.96
C VAL A 751 -12.06 23.74 50.64
N SER A 752 -11.54 23.70 49.41
CA SER A 752 -10.48 24.63 48.98
C SER A 752 -10.74 25.20 47.59
N ASP A 753 -10.50 26.51 47.46
CA ASP A 753 -10.76 27.39 46.30
C ASP A 753 -9.83 27.13 45.08
N VAL A 754 -9.36 25.89 44.90
CA VAL A 754 -8.39 25.52 43.86
C VAL A 754 -8.95 24.37 43.03
N ASN A 755 -9.11 24.62 41.72
CA ASN A 755 -9.63 23.65 40.77
C ASN A 755 -8.63 22.48 40.57
N PRO A 756 -9.03 21.21 40.83
CA PRO A 756 -8.17 20.04 40.63
C PRO A 756 -7.64 19.88 39.19
N ASP A 757 -8.37 20.38 38.19
CA ASP A 757 -7.90 20.39 36.79
C ASP A 757 -6.76 21.38 36.53
N ASP A 758 -6.68 22.46 37.32
CA ASP A 758 -5.58 23.42 37.24
C ASP A 758 -4.32 22.89 37.94
N GLU A 759 -4.49 22.21 39.08
CA GLU A 759 -3.43 21.47 39.78
C GLU A 759 -2.83 20.36 38.90
N LEU A 760 -3.68 19.57 38.22
CA LEU A 760 -3.23 18.53 37.30
C LEU A 760 -2.47 19.11 36.10
N ARG A 761 -2.95 20.23 35.54
CA ARG A 761 -2.22 20.96 34.49
C ARG A 761 -0.89 21.52 34.99
N ARG A 762 -0.80 21.95 36.25
CA ARG A 762 0.45 22.41 36.87
C ARG A 762 1.42 21.26 37.13
N LEU A 763 0.93 20.11 37.57
CA LEU A 763 1.72 18.88 37.75
C LEU A 763 2.29 18.39 36.41
N LYS A 764 1.46 18.38 35.35
CA LYS A 764 1.90 18.04 33.99
C LYS A 764 3.01 18.96 33.47
N ARG A 765 2.91 20.28 33.73
CA ARG A 765 3.97 21.23 33.37
C ARG A 765 5.25 20.98 34.17
N ARG A 766 5.17 20.71 35.48
CA ARG A 766 6.32 20.38 36.32
C ARG A 766 7.03 19.11 35.85
N PHE A 767 6.26 18.08 35.48
CA PHE A 767 6.80 16.84 34.93
C PHE A 767 7.54 17.06 33.61
N GLU A 768 6.95 17.80 32.67
CA GLU A 768 7.59 18.07 31.38
C GLU A 768 8.87 18.92 31.51
N THR A 769 8.90 19.90 32.42
CA THR A 769 10.12 20.66 32.70
C THR A 769 11.21 19.78 33.33
N TRP A 770 10.87 18.96 34.31
CA TRP A 770 11.81 18.02 34.93
C TRP A 770 12.34 16.98 33.93
N LYS A 771 11.47 16.43 33.08
CA LYS A 771 11.83 15.46 32.03
C LYS A 771 12.81 16.04 31.01
N LYS A 772 12.66 17.32 30.64
CA LYS A 772 13.61 18.03 29.77
C LYS A 772 14.97 18.20 30.45
N ASP A 773 15.00 18.62 31.71
CA ASP A 773 16.23 18.77 32.49
C ASP A 773 16.97 17.43 32.67
N PHE A 774 16.24 16.37 33.03
CA PHE A 774 16.79 15.03 33.19
C PHE A 774 17.41 14.51 31.89
N LYS A 775 16.75 14.71 30.74
CA LYS A 775 17.31 14.33 29.42
C LYS A 775 18.60 15.08 29.10
N MET A 776 18.71 16.36 29.46
CA MET A 776 19.95 17.11 29.29
C MET A 776 21.07 16.56 30.19
N ARG A 777 20.79 16.33 31.48
CA ARG A 777 21.76 15.76 32.44
C ARG A 777 22.23 14.37 32.03
N LEU A 778 21.34 13.54 31.50
CA LEU A 778 21.68 12.21 30.97
C LEU A 778 22.58 12.31 29.73
N LYS A 779 22.26 13.22 28.80
CA LYS A 779 23.06 13.45 27.59
C LYS A 779 24.46 13.98 27.94
N GLU A 780 24.55 14.89 28.90
CA GLU A 780 25.83 15.44 29.36
C GLU A 780 26.68 14.39 30.08
N THR A 781 26.06 13.58 30.95
CA THR A 781 26.74 12.49 31.66
C THR A 781 27.25 11.43 30.67
N LYS A 782 26.44 11.07 29.66
CA LYS A 782 26.84 10.15 28.58
C LYS A 782 27.99 10.73 27.75
N ALA A 783 27.96 12.02 27.44
CA ALA A 783 29.04 12.69 26.71
C ALA A 783 30.36 12.75 27.51
N ARG A 784 30.29 12.97 28.83
CA ARG A 784 31.46 12.93 29.73
C ARG A 784 32.06 11.52 29.81
N LEU A 785 31.24 10.49 29.87
CA LEU A 785 31.69 9.08 29.82
C LEU A 785 32.37 8.75 28.49
N HIS A 786 31.81 9.23 27.38
CA HIS A 786 32.38 8.97 26.05
C HIS A 786 33.73 9.65 25.86
N LYS A 787 33.89 10.90 26.35
CA LYS A 787 35.18 11.61 26.36
C LYS A 787 36.24 10.89 27.20
N ARG A 788 35.85 10.30 28.34
CA ARG A 788 36.78 9.55 29.22
C ARG A 788 37.24 8.23 28.57
N GLY A 789 36.34 7.50 27.92
CA GLY A 789 36.69 6.29 27.17
C GLY A 789 37.59 6.54 25.97
N HIS A 790 37.45 7.70 25.32
CA HIS A 790 38.32 8.08 24.19
C HIS A 790 39.75 8.43 24.64
N GLN A 791 39.91 9.01 25.83
CA GLN A 791 41.22 9.35 26.41
C GLN A 791 41.98 8.11 26.90
N GLU A 792 41.26 7.06 27.29
CA GLU A 792 41.81 5.76 27.70
C GLU A 792 42.26 4.94 26.48
N SER A 793 41.45 4.96 25.41
CA SER A 793 41.78 4.42 24.08
C SER A 793 43.09 4.98 23.50
N ASP A 794 43.27 6.30 23.54
CA ASP A 794 44.49 6.97 23.05
C ASP A 794 45.74 6.64 23.88
N ARG A 795 45.59 6.39 25.19
CA ARG A 795 46.69 5.92 26.05
C ARG A 795 47.11 4.49 25.72
N THR A 796 46.17 3.60 25.44
CA THR A 796 46.47 2.24 24.94
C THR A 796 47.10 2.26 23.57
N ARG A 797 46.68 3.19 22.69
CA ARG A 797 47.25 3.34 21.34
C ARG A 797 48.69 3.82 21.39
N ARG A 798 49.04 4.78 22.26
CA ARG A 798 50.44 5.21 22.47
C ARG A 798 51.34 4.10 23.01
N LYS A 799 50.87 3.33 24.00
CA LYS A 799 51.62 2.17 24.53
C LYS A 799 51.83 1.06 23.50
N TRP A 800 50.93 0.93 22.53
CA TRP A 800 51.06 -0.02 21.44
C TRP A 800 52.15 0.42 20.44
N TRP A 801 52.23 1.72 20.13
CA TRP A 801 53.29 2.28 19.28
C TRP A 801 54.69 2.27 19.93
N GLU A 802 54.80 2.50 21.25
CA GLU A 802 56.09 2.41 21.97
C GLU A 802 56.65 0.98 21.99
N LYS A 803 55.80 -0.06 21.96
CA LYS A 803 56.22 -1.48 21.89
C LYS A 803 56.72 -1.92 20.50
N LEU A 804 56.37 -1.19 19.46
CA LEU A 804 56.82 -1.45 18.08
C LEU A 804 58.15 -0.76 17.75
N GLY A 805 58.49 0.32 18.46
CA GLY A 805 59.77 1.03 18.30
C GLY A 805 60.97 0.43 19.05
N SER A 806 60.76 -0.53 19.95
CA SER A 806 61.82 -1.17 20.75
C SER A 806 62.27 -2.53 20.20
N ARG A 807 62.01 -2.82 18.92
CA ARG A 807 62.38 -4.08 18.25
C ARG A 807 63.06 -3.90 16.88
N SER A 808 63.65 -2.74 16.65
CA SER A 808 64.51 -2.44 15.49
C SER A 808 65.85 -1.91 15.96
#